data_AF-A0A3L6E5L7-F1
#
_entry.id   AF-A0A3L6E5L7-F1
#
_cell.length_a   1.000
_cell.length_b   1.000
_cell.length_c   1.000
_cell.angle_alpha   90.00
_cell.angle_beta   90.00
_cell.angle_gamma   90.00
#
_symmetry.space_group_name_H-M   'P 1'
#
loop_
_entity.id
_entity.type
_entity.pdbx_description
1 polymer ?
#
loop_
_entity_poly.entity_id
_entity_poly.type
_entity_poly.pdbx_seq_one_letter_code
_entity_poly.pdbx_strand_id
1 'polypeptide(L)'
;MDLAINPFSSGTRLRDMIRAIRACKTAAEERAVVRRECAAIRAAISEGDQDYRHRNMAKLMFIHMLGYPTHFGQMECLKLIAAAGFPEKRIGYLGLMLLLDERQEYWLLLNVGRDLNHSNQFIVGLALCALGNICSAEMARDLAPEVERLLQNRDPNTKKKAALCSIRIVRKVPDLAENFMSAAAALLKEKHHGVLISAVQLCMELCKASHEALEYLRKLVGKNCLEGLVRILRDVSNSSYAPEYDIGGITDPFLHIRVLKLMRILGQGDADCSEYINDILAQVVSTKTESNKNAGNAILYECVETIMGIEATSGLRHKGVRDIQGDIPWCMLFADDVVLIEESRSGVSQKLELWRQTLEAKGFRLSRSKTEYMKCDFSAMGYEDGDVSLDGQVVPKKDTFRYLGSMLQKDGDIDEDVSHRIKAGWLKWRQAAGVLCDPRVPHKLKGKFYRTAIRPAMLYGAECWPTKRRHVQQLCVAEMRMLRWICGHTRRDQVRNDDIRERVGVAPIEEKLMQHRLRWFGHIQRRPEEAPVHIGIIRRPENVKRGRGRPTLTWTEAVKRDLKEWNIDKELAVDRKRYVALNMLMKAIAVDTQAVQRHRATILECVKDADVSIRKRALELVYLLVNDTNVKPLTKELVDYLEVSDQDFKEDLTAKICSIVEKFSLDKLWYLDQMFRVLSLAGNYVKDDVWHALIVLMSNASELQGYSIRSLYKALQASGEQESLVRVAIWCIGEYGEMLVNNLSMLDMEEPITVTESDAVDAVEIALQRYSADVTTRAMCLVSLLKLSSRFPPTSERIKEIVAQNKGNTVLELQQRSIEFSSIIQRHQSIKSSLLERMPALDEANYLVKRAAAASTQAAVSSVNSAPAVTSGGPLKLPNGVAKPPPAPLADLLDLGSDDAPVTTSAPTTSPNDFLQDLLGIGGAPSTSTDILMDLLSIGSSPVQNGPPTSNFSLPGIEIKPPPVTPQVVDLLDGLSSSTSLPDENAAYPTITAFQSATLRITFSFKKQPGKPQETTINASFTNLATTALTDFVFQAAVPKFIQLRLDPASSSTLPASGNVSVTQSLSVTNNQHGQKPLAMRIRMSYKVNGEDRLEQGQISNFPSGL
;
A
#
# COMPACT_ATOMS: atom_id res chain seq x y z
N MET A 1 -51.23 -18.26 0.79
CA MET A 1 -50.89 -19.02 -0.43
C MET A 1 -49.63 -18.41 -0.96
N ASP A 2 -48.55 -19.15 -0.80
CA ASP A 2 -47.22 -18.59 -0.68
C ASP A 2 -46.42 -18.97 -1.91
N LEU A 3 -45.93 -17.97 -2.63
CA LEU A 3 -44.94 -18.14 -3.71
C LEU A 3 -43.74 -17.26 -3.42
N ALA A 4 -43.06 -17.58 -2.32
CA ALA A 4 -41.74 -17.04 -2.03
C ALA A 4 -40.75 -17.56 -3.08
N ILE A 5 -40.41 -16.72 -4.06
CA ILE A 5 -39.41 -17.03 -5.07
C ILE A 5 -38.05 -17.13 -4.39
N ASN A 6 -37.61 -18.36 -4.08
CA ASN A 6 -36.31 -18.66 -3.48
C ASN A 6 -35.18 -18.27 -4.45
N PRO A 7 -34.36 -17.23 -4.18
CA PRO A 7 -33.29 -16.80 -5.09
C PRO A 7 -31.96 -17.56 -4.88
N PHE A 8 -31.89 -18.44 -3.88
CA PHE A 8 -30.65 -19.04 -3.39
C PHE A 8 -30.78 -20.56 -3.22
N SER A 9 -30.12 -21.30 -4.10
CA SER A 9 -29.77 -22.72 -3.91
C SER A 9 -28.25 -22.88 -3.98
N SER A 10 -27.73 -24.10 -3.80
CA SER A 10 -26.29 -24.43 -3.84
C SER A 10 -25.55 -23.93 -5.09
N GLY A 11 -26.25 -23.76 -6.22
CA GLY A 11 -25.67 -23.30 -7.50
C GLY A 11 -25.33 -21.80 -7.62
N THR A 12 -25.58 -20.95 -6.60
CA THR A 12 -25.33 -19.50 -6.70
C THR A 12 -23.87 -19.15 -6.92
N ARG A 13 -23.57 -18.30 -7.91
CA ARG A 13 -22.18 -17.91 -8.21
C ARG A 13 -21.73 -16.82 -7.24
N LEU A 14 -20.43 -16.74 -6.98
CA LEU A 14 -19.82 -15.67 -6.16
C LEU A 14 -20.31 -14.26 -6.55
N ARG A 15 -20.49 -13.99 -7.84
CA ARG A 15 -20.98 -12.68 -8.34
C ARG A 15 -22.44 -12.38 -7.98
N ASP A 16 -23.24 -13.39 -7.71
CA ASP A 16 -24.65 -13.26 -7.28
C ASP A 16 -24.70 -12.93 -5.78
N MET A 17 -23.94 -13.66 -4.95
CA MET A 17 -23.77 -13.37 -3.53
C MET A 17 -23.20 -11.96 -3.28
N ILE A 18 -22.15 -11.56 -4.02
CA ILE A 18 -21.60 -10.19 -3.97
C ILE A 18 -22.65 -9.14 -4.39
N ARG A 19 -23.58 -9.48 -5.29
CA ARG A 19 -24.69 -8.58 -5.66
C ARG A 19 -25.74 -8.48 -4.55
N ALA A 20 -26.07 -9.57 -3.86
CA ALA A 20 -26.99 -9.57 -2.72
C ALA A 20 -26.43 -8.77 -1.53
N ILE A 21 -25.18 -9.04 -1.13
CA ILE A 21 -24.46 -8.31 -0.08
C ILE A 21 -24.42 -6.81 -0.40
N ARG A 22 -24.04 -6.43 -1.63
CA ARG A 22 -24.00 -5.01 -2.07
C ARG A 22 -25.36 -4.38 -2.38
N ALA A 23 -26.46 -5.11 -2.20
CA ALA A 23 -27.83 -4.59 -2.26
C ALA A 23 -28.44 -4.35 -0.87
N CYS A 24 -27.81 -4.85 0.20
CA CYS A 24 -28.21 -4.57 1.58
C CYS A 24 -28.10 -3.06 1.88
N LYS A 25 -29.07 -2.54 2.63
CA LYS A 25 -29.10 -1.13 3.09
C LYS A 25 -28.46 -0.96 4.46
N THR A 26 -28.51 -2.00 5.30
CA THR A 26 -28.01 -1.99 6.68
C THR A 26 -27.01 -3.12 6.92
N ALA A 27 -26.10 -2.94 7.89
CA ALA A 27 -25.20 -4.00 8.33
C ALA A 27 -25.95 -5.19 8.96
N ALA A 28 -27.18 -4.99 9.46
CA ALA A 28 -28.03 -6.07 9.97
C ALA A 28 -28.55 -6.98 8.85
N GLU A 29 -29.00 -6.40 7.72
CA GLU A 29 -29.35 -7.14 6.51
C GLU A 29 -28.14 -7.91 5.96
N GLU A 30 -26.97 -7.27 5.90
CA GLU A 30 -25.74 -7.91 5.45
C GLU A 30 -25.39 -9.14 6.29
N ARG A 31 -25.38 -9.00 7.62
CA ARG A 31 -25.20 -10.09 8.58
C ARG A 31 -26.25 -11.19 8.44
N ALA A 32 -27.45 -10.89 7.97
CA ALA A 32 -28.49 -11.91 7.72
C ALA A 32 -28.24 -12.67 6.39
N VAL A 33 -27.84 -11.97 5.33
CA VAL A 33 -27.46 -12.59 4.04
C VAL A 33 -26.22 -13.47 4.21
N VAL A 34 -25.18 -12.97 4.88
CA VAL A 34 -23.95 -13.73 5.15
C VAL A 34 -24.22 -14.98 5.98
N ARG A 35 -24.99 -14.88 7.08
CA ARG A 35 -25.37 -16.07 7.87
C ARG A 35 -26.11 -17.12 7.05
N ARG A 36 -27.01 -16.72 6.14
CA ARG A 36 -27.76 -17.62 5.26
C ARG A 36 -26.85 -18.34 4.27
N GLU A 37 -25.95 -17.62 3.59
CA GLU A 37 -24.98 -18.22 2.67
C GLU A 37 -23.95 -19.10 3.42
N CYS A 38 -23.50 -18.72 4.61
CA CYS A 38 -22.67 -19.59 5.45
C CYS A 38 -23.37 -20.90 5.84
N ALA A 39 -24.69 -20.87 6.11
CA ALA A 39 -25.45 -22.08 6.39
C ALA A 39 -25.58 -22.97 5.14
N ALA A 40 -25.87 -22.38 3.98
CA ALA A 40 -25.92 -23.12 2.71
C ALA A 40 -24.56 -23.72 2.31
N ILE A 41 -23.44 -23.02 2.58
CA ILE A 41 -22.10 -23.55 2.35
C ILE A 41 -21.79 -24.71 3.32
N ARG A 42 -22.18 -24.62 4.61
CA ARG A 42 -22.01 -25.73 5.55
C ARG A 42 -22.82 -26.98 5.15
N ALA A 43 -24.05 -26.81 4.70
CA ALA A 43 -24.87 -27.91 4.17
C ALA A 43 -24.18 -28.59 2.98
N ALA A 44 -23.79 -27.81 1.96
CA ALA A 44 -23.10 -28.34 0.77
C ALA A 44 -21.74 -29.01 1.06
N ILE A 45 -21.04 -28.61 2.14
CA ILE A 45 -19.83 -29.28 2.62
C ILE A 45 -20.17 -30.63 3.26
N SER A 46 -21.24 -30.70 4.07
CA SER A 46 -21.73 -31.94 4.68
C SER A 46 -22.31 -32.92 3.66
N GLU A 47 -22.87 -32.42 2.55
CA GLU A 47 -23.39 -33.20 1.42
C GLU A 47 -22.29 -33.75 0.50
N GLY A 48 -21.05 -33.28 0.63
CA GLY A 48 -19.87 -33.81 -0.07
C GLY A 48 -19.70 -33.40 -1.54
N ASP A 49 -20.59 -32.55 -2.08
CA ASP A 49 -20.62 -32.08 -3.47
C ASP A 49 -19.23 -31.63 -3.97
N GLN A 50 -18.79 -32.22 -5.09
CA GLN A 50 -17.47 -31.95 -5.68
C GLN A 50 -17.51 -30.80 -6.71
N ASP A 51 -18.59 -30.69 -7.49
CA ASP A 51 -18.70 -29.77 -8.64
C ASP A 51 -18.82 -28.31 -8.22
N TYR A 52 -19.43 -28.05 -7.06
CA TYR A 52 -19.58 -26.70 -6.51
C TYR A 52 -18.56 -26.35 -5.41
N ARG A 53 -17.69 -27.28 -5.00
CA ARG A 53 -16.68 -27.06 -3.94
C ARG A 53 -15.82 -25.82 -4.20
N HIS A 54 -15.29 -25.64 -5.41
CA HIS A 54 -14.48 -24.46 -5.78
C HIS A 54 -15.29 -23.14 -5.74
N ARG A 55 -16.61 -23.18 -5.93
CA ARG A 55 -17.49 -22.00 -5.90
C ARG A 55 -17.87 -21.62 -4.47
N ASN A 56 -18.20 -22.63 -3.67
CA ASN A 56 -18.54 -22.47 -2.26
C ASN A 56 -17.32 -21.98 -1.46
N MET A 57 -16.12 -22.48 -1.78
CA MET A 57 -14.88 -21.93 -1.21
C MET A 57 -14.65 -20.48 -1.62
N ALA A 58 -14.81 -20.13 -2.91
CA ALA A 58 -14.66 -18.75 -3.36
C ALA A 58 -15.72 -17.79 -2.74
N LYS A 59 -16.93 -18.28 -2.40
CA LYS A 59 -17.91 -17.56 -1.58
C LYS A 59 -17.40 -17.37 -0.14
N LEU A 60 -16.92 -18.43 0.50
CA LEU A 60 -16.41 -18.39 1.87
C LEU A 60 -15.21 -17.44 2.03
N MET A 61 -14.28 -17.42 1.08
CA MET A 61 -13.14 -16.50 1.08
C MET A 61 -13.56 -15.03 0.97
N PHE A 62 -14.63 -14.71 0.23
CA PHE A 62 -15.18 -13.36 0.20
C PHE A 62 -15.87 -12.99 1.52
N ILE A 63 -16.51 -13.95 2.19
CA ILE A 63 -17.10 -13.76 3.52
C ILE A 63 -16.00 -13.52 4.58
N HIS A 64 -14.87 -14.23 4.50
CA HIS A 64 -13.69 -13.97 5.33
C HIS A 64 -13.13 -12.55 5.09
N MET A 65 -13.03 -12.11 3.83
CA MET A 65 -12.58 -10.76 3.46
C MET A 65 -13.50 -9.63 3.99
N LEU A 66 -14.72 -9.95 4.45
CA LEU A 66 -15.62 -9.03 5.13
C LEU A 66 -15.51 -9.07 6.68
N GLY A 67 -14.59 -9.88 7.23
CA GLY A 67 -14.35 -10.00 8.68
C GLY A 67 -15.25 -10.99 9.41
N TYR A 68 -15.92 -11.91 8.72
CA TYR A 68 -16.74 -12.96 9.33
C TYR A 68 -15.94 -14.26 9.57
N PRO A 69 -16.27 -15.06 10.61
CA PRO A 69 -15.55 -16.29 10.93
C PRO A 69 -15.85 -17.42 9.93
N THR A 70 -14.79 -18.09 9.47
CA THR A 70 -14.83 -19.03 8.32
C THR A 70 -14.06 -20.34 8.51
N HIS A 71 -13.55 -20.62 9.72
CA HIS A 71 -12.64 -21.74 10.04
C HIS A 71 -13.11 -23.11 9.51
N PHE A 72 -14.42 -23.37 9.49
CA PHE A 72 -15.00 -24.62 8.97
C PHE A 72 -14.67 -24.93 7.50
N GLY A 73 -14.15 -23.98 6.73
CA GLY A 73 -13.66 -24.21 5.36
C GLY A 73 -12.22 -24.71 5.22
N GLN A 74 -11.41 -24.66 6.29
CA GLN A 74 -9.96 -24.95 6.22
C GLN A 74 -9.66 -26.33 5.61
N MET A 75 -10.41 -27.36 6.02
CA MET A 75 -10.27 -28.73 5.48
C MET A 75 -10.67 -28.85 4.00
N GLU A 76 -11.64 -28.05 3.54
CA GLU A 76 -12.07 -28.07 2.14
C GLU A 76 -11.08 -27.36 1.21
N CYS A 77 -10.27 -26.41 1.71
CA CYS A 77 -9.12 -25.86 0.97
C CYS A 77 -8.10 -26.97 0.67
N LEU A 78 -7.79 -27.80 1.66
CA LEU A 78 -6.83 -28.91 1.51
C LEU A 78 -7.33 -29.94 0.50
N LYS A 79 -8.61 -30.32 0.55
CA LYS A 79 -9.24 -31.18 -0.47
C LYS A 79 -9.20 -30.59 -1.89
N LEU A 80 -9.32 -29.25 -2.02
CA LEU A 80 -9.20 -28.56 -3.32
C LEU A 80 -7.76 -28.52 -3.86
N ILE A 81 -6.74 -28.51 -2.99
CA ILE A 81 -5.32 -28.65 -3.41
C ILE A 81 -5.03 -30.10 -3.81
N ALA A 82 -5.57 -31.08 -3.09
CA ALA A 82 -5.39 -32.50 -3.38
C ALA A 82 -5.92 -32.90 -4.77
N ALA A 83 -7.00 -32.25 -5.24
CA ALA A 83 -7.64 -32.46 -6.55
C ALA A 83 -6.70 -32.21 -7.75
N ALA A 84 -6.99 -32.85 -8.89
CA ALA A 84 -6.19 -32.72 -10.12
C ALA A 84 -6.48 -31.45 -10.95
N GLY A 85 -7.65 -30.83 -10.78
CA GLY A 85 -8.10 -29.69 -11.57
C GLY A 85 -7.34 -28.40 -11.27
N PHE A 86 -6.89 -27.69 -12.31
CA PHE A 86 -6.20 -26.40 -12.14
C PHE A 86 -7.08 -25.29 -11.51
N PRO A 87 -8.38 -25.11 -11.88
CA PRO A 87 -9.27 -24.17 -11.19
C PRO A 87 -9.42 -24.49 -9.69
N GLU A 88 -9.55 -25.78 -9.36
CA GLU A 88 -9.71 -26.29 -8.01
C GLU A 88 -8.47 -26.01 -7.18
N LYS A 89 -7.29 -26.45 -7.64
CA LYS A 89 -5.98 -26.13 -7.03
C LYS A 89 -5.78 -24.64 -6.85
N ARG A 90 -6.15 -23.82 -7.84
CA ARG A 90 -6.02 -22.35 -7.78
C ARG A 90 -6.88 -21.73 -6.68
N ILE A 91 -8.12 -22.21 -6.49
CA ILE A 91 -8.96 -21.75 -5.39
C ILE A 91 -8.48 -22.32 -4.06
N GLY A 92 -8.07 -23.59 -4.01
CA GLY A 92 -7.49 -24.23 -2.82
C GLY A 92 -6.27 -23.47 -2.30
N TYR A 93 -5.27 -23.19 -3.14
CA TYR A 93 -4.09 -22.41 -2.77
C TYR A 93 -4.40 -20.96 -2.40
N LEU A 94 -5.40 -20.32 -3.02
CA LEU A 94 -5.78 -18.95 -2.63
C LEU A 94 -6.58 -18.92 -1.32
N GLY A 95 -7.38 -19.96 -1.04
CA GLY A 95 -8.06 -20.15 0.24
C GLY A 95 -7.07 -20.47 1.34
N LEU A 96 -6.06 -21.29 1.06
CA LEU A 96 -4.92 -21.57 1.94
C LEU A 96 -4.25 -20.26 2.40
N MET A 97 -3.85 -19.39 1.45
CA MET A 97 -3.20 -18.10 1.72
C MET A 97 -4.08 -17.04 2.43
N LEU A 98 -5.32 -17.36 2.78
CA LEU A 98 -6.25 -16.47 3.47
C LEU A 98 -6.90 -17.09 4.73
N LEU A 99 -6.95 -18.42 4.85
CA LEU A 99 -7.73 -19.12 5.88
C LEU A 99 -6.89 -19.99 6.82
N LEU A 100 -5.60 -20.19 6.55
CA LEU A 100 -4.73 -21.09 7.32
C LEU A 100 -3.53 -20.34 7.90
N ASP A 101 -3.42 -20.40 9.22
CA ASP A 101 -2.32 -19.85 10.02
C ASP A 101 -1.17 -20.86 10.16
N GLU A 102 -0.01 -20.39 10.64
CA GLU A 102 1.21 -21.18 10.92
C GLU A 102 1.04 -22.17 12.13
N ARG A 103 -0.16 -22.74 12.34
CA ARG A 103 -0.50 -23.68 13.43
C ARG A 103 -1.24 -24.95 12.96
N GLN A 104 -1.46 -25.13 11.65
CA GLN A 104 -2.18 -26.28 11.07
C GLN A 104 -1.35 -26.95 9.96
N GLU A 105 -0.14 -27.40 10.31
CA GLU A 105 0.96 -27.54 9.36
C GLU A 105 0.99 -28.88 8.60
N TYR A 106 0.70 -30.00 9.27
CA TYR A 106 0.96 -31.36 8.74
C TYR A 106 0.30 -31.66 7.38
N TRP A 107 -0.98 -31.30 7.20
CA TRP A 107 -1.72 -31.59 5.97
C TRP A 107 -1.30 -30.74 4.76
N LEU A 108 -0.61 -29.63 4.99
CA LEU A 108 -0.14 -28.71 3.95
C LEU A 108 1.12 -29.26 3.26
N LEU A 109 2.09 -29.73 4.04
CA LEU A 109 3.43 -30.16 3.58
C LEU A 109 3.36 -31.17 2.41
N LEU A 110 2.68 -32.30 2.63
CA LEU A 110 2.62 -33.42 1.66
C LEU A 110 2.01 -33.02 0.31
N ASN A 111 1.00 -32.15 0.34
CA ASN A 111 0.32 -31.70 -0.89
C ASN A 111 1.17 -30.69 -1.68
N VAL A 112 1.95 -29.83 -1.01
CA VAL A 112 2.85 -28.88 -1.67
C VAL A 112 4.01 -29.59 -2.35
N GLY A 113 4.70 -30.52 -1.67
CA GLY A 113 5.83 -31.25 -2.25
C GLY A 113 5.48 -32.00 -3.54
N ARG A 114 4.29 -32.62 -3.59
CA ARG A 114 3.76 -33.26 -4.80
C ARG A 114 3.54 -32.28 -5.94
N ASP A 115 2.92 -31.13 -5.66
CA ASP A 115 2.55 -30.13 -6.67
C ASP A 115 3.77 -29.31 -7.18
N LEU A 116 4.86 -29.20 -6.40
CA LEU A 116 6.15 -28.65 -6.86
C LEU A 116 6.82 -29.51 -7.94
N ASN A 117 6.54 -30.81 -7.96
CA ASN A 117 7.06 -31.77 -8.94
C ASN A 117 6.10 -32.00 -10.13
N HIS A 118 5.00 -31.24 -10.23
CA HIS A 118 4.00 -31.39 -11.29
C HIS A 118 4.48 -30.91 -12.66
N SER A 119 4.14 -31.62 -13.74
CA SER A 119 4.51 -31.30 -15.14
C SER A 119 3.96 -29.97 -15.70
N ASN A 120 3.31 -29.13 -14.88
CA ASN A 120 2.64 -27.90 -15.30
C ASN A 120 3.17 -26.72 -14.50
N GLN A 121 3.93 -25.84 -15.17
CA GLN A 121 4.51 -24.61 -14.60
C GLN A 121 3.51 -23.73 -13.83
N PHE A 122 2.21 -23.76 -14.19
CA PHE A 122 1.19 -22.98 -13.51
C PHE A 122 0.76 -23.58 -12.16
N ILE A 123 0.90 -24.91 -11.97
CA ILE A 123 0.66 -25.59 -10.69
C ILE A 123 1.88 -25.46 -9.78
N VAL A 124 3.08 -25.73 -10.29
CA VAL A 124 4.35 -25.45 -9.58
C VAL A 124 4.42 -23.99 -9.15
N GLY A 125 4.03 -23.07 -10.04
CA GLY A 125 3.93 -21.64 -9.76
C GLY A 125 2.77 -21.21 -8.83
N LEU A 126 1.83 -22.10 -8.48
CA LEU A 126 0.88 -21.88 -7.38
C LEU A 126 1.47 -22.39 -6.06
N ALA A 127 2.06 -23.59 -6.05
CA ALA A 127 2.73 -24.17 -4.90
C ALA A 127 3.86 -23.26 -4.37
N LEU A 128 4.75 -22.77 -5.25
CA LEU A 128 5.80 -21.79 -4.90
C LEU A 128 5.23 -20.45 -4.39
N CYS A 129 4.03 -20.05 -4.84
CA CYS A 129 3.39 -18.82 -4.39
C CYS A 129 2.75 -18.98 -2.99
N ALA A 130 2.21 -20.17 -2.71
CA ALA A 130 1.71 -20.52 -1.39
C ALA A 130 2.85 -20.65 -0.38
N LEU A 131 3.91 -21.40 -0.73
CA LEU A 131 5.10 -21.58 0.10
C LEU A 131 5.82 -20.24 0.36
N GLY A 132 5.95 -19.37 -0.65
CA GLY A 132 6.54 -18.04 -0.49
C GLY A 132 5.78 -17.10 0.47
N ASN A 133 4.52 -17.41 0.80
CA ASN A 133 3.73 -16.67 1.79
C ASN A 133 3.68 -17.42 3.13
N ILE A 134 3.21 -18.67 3.13
CA ILE A 134 2.93 -19.50 4.31
C ILE A 134 4.08 -20.50 4.58
N CYS A 135 5.33 -20.03 4.58
CA CYS A 135 6.46 -20.87 4.96
C CYS A 135 6.58 -20.93 6.48
N SER A 136 6.33 -22.08 7.09
CA SER A 136 6.77 -22.36 8.46
C SER A 136 8.21 -22.88 8.49
N ALA A 137 8.81 -22.98 9.69
CA ALA A 137 10.21 -23.39 9.82
C ALA A 137 10.46 -24.87 9.47
N GLU A 138 9.44 -25.72 9.58
CA GLU A 138 9.51 -27.13 9.19
C GLU A 138 9.37 -27.26 7.66
N MET A 139 8.32 -26.66 7.09
CA MET A 139 8.15 -26.57 5.63
C MET A 139 9.33 -25.92 4.91
N ALA A 140 10.05 -25.01 5.56
CA ALA A 140 11.26 -24.38 5.04
C ALA A 140 12.43 -25.37 4.88
N ARG A 141 12.59 -26.31 5.82
CA ARG A 141 13.65 -27.34 5.78
C ARG A 141 13.31 -28.43 4.77
N ASP A 142 12.10 -28.96 4.84
CA ASP A 142 11.69 -30.12 4.05
C ASP A 142 11.55 -29.82 2.55
N LEU A 143 11.23 -28.57 2.17
CA LEU A 143 11.01 -28.17 0.77
C LEU A 143 12.13 -27.31 0.19
N ALA A 144 13.21 -27.03 0.95
CA ALA A 144 14.37 -26.32 0.45
C ALA A 144 15.02 -26.97 -0.79
N PRO A 145 15.33 -28.29 -0.83
CA PRO A 145 15.99 -28.89 -1.99
C PRO A 145 15.11 -28.89 -3.24
N GLU A 146 13.80 -29.10 -3.12
CA GLU A 146 12.83 -28.94 -4.22
C GLU A 146 12.85 -27.51 -4.79
N VAL A 147 12.89 -26.49 -3.92
CA VAL A 147 12.94 -25.09 -4.36
C VAL A 147 14.28 -24.78 -5.03
N GLU A 148 15.40 -25.27 -4.50
CA GLU A 148 16.73 -25.11 -5.11
C GLU A 148 16.79 -25.74 -6.51
N ARG A 149 16.30 -26.98 -6.65
CA ARG A 149 16.17 -27.69 -7.93
C ARG A 149 15.31 -26.90 -8.93
N LEU A 150 14.31 -26.16 -8.46
CA LEU A 150 13.44 -25.32 -9.30
C LEU A 150 14.08 -23.97 -9.70
N LEU A 151 15.13 -23.48 -9.01
CA LEU A 151 15.94 -22.33 -9.46
C LEU A 151 16.72 -22.66 -10.75
N GLN A 152 17.11 -23.92 -10.93
CA GLN A 152 17.88 -24.40 -12.08
C GLN A 152 17.01 -24.66 -13.33
N ASN A 153 15.69 -24.75 -13.17
CA ASN A 153 14.73 -25.09 -14.24
C ASN A 153 14.66 -24.00 -15.34
N ARG A 154 14.41 -24.39 -16.61
CA ARG A 154 14.56 -23.50 -17.79
C ARG A 154 13.51 -22.39 -17.91
N ASP A 155 12.35 -22.46 -17.26
CA ASP A 155 11.29 -21.43 -17.35
C ASP A 155 11.54 -20.22 -16.41
N PRO A 156 11.65 -18.98 -16.95
CA PRO A 156 11.80 -17.76 -16.15
C PRO A 156 10.66 -17.52 -15.13
N ASN A 157 9.45 -18.03 -15.38
CA ASN A 157 8.31 -17.82 -14.48
C ASN A 157 8.38 -18.70 -13.23
N THR A 158 8.94 -19.89 -13.37
CA THR A 158 9.29 -20.80 -12.28
C THR A 158 10.51 -20.25 -11.54
N LYS A 159 11.60 -19.89 -12.24
CA LYS A 159 12.81 -19.30 -11.62
C LYS A 159 12.49 -18.12 -10.71
N LYS A 160 11.76 -17.10 -11.19
CA LYS A 160 11.46 -15.90 -10.39
C LYS A 160 10.58 -16.18 -9.17
N LYS A 161 9.73 -17.20 -9.24
CA LYS A 161 8.90 -17.63 -8.10
C LYS A 161 9.71 -18.46 -7.10
N ALA A 162 10.57 -19.35 -7.58
CA ALA A 162 11.48 -20.12 -6.73
C ALA A 162 12.43 -19.19 -5.97
N ALA A 163 13.01 -18.18 -6.63
CA ALA A 163 13.89 -17.20 -5.97
C ALA A 163 13.15 -16.39 -4.87
N LEU A 164 11.92 -15.93 -5.14
CA LEU A 164 11.05 -15.30 -4.13
C LEU A 164 10.65 -16.25 -2.99
N CYS A 165 10.60 -17.56 -3.25
CA CYS A 165 10.37 -18.59 -2.24
C CYS A 165 11.62 -18.82 -1.37
N SER A 166 12.81 -18.93 -1.97
CA SER A 166 14.09 -19.00 -1.26
C SER A 166 14.29 -17.79 -0.33
N ILE A 167 13.89 -16.59 -0.75
CA ILE A 167 13.89 -15.39 0.12
C ILE A 167 13.03 -15.59 1.38
N ARG A 168 11.87 -16.26 1.29
CA ARG A 168 11.02 -16.54 2.46
C ARG A 168 11.61 -17.64 3.34
N ILE A 169 12.21 -18.67 2.73
CA ILE A 169 12.91 -19.77 3.42
C ILE A 169 14.08 -19.21 4.26
N VAL A 170 15.00 -18.47 3.63
CA VAL A 170 16.17 -17.84 4.32
C VAL A 170 15.75 -16.88 5.43
N ARG A 171 14.61 -16.18 5.28
CA ARG A 171 14.04 -15.31 6.33
C ARG A 171 13.37 -16.06 7.49
N LYS A 172 13.08 -17.36 7.34
CA LYS A 172 12.45 -18.21 8.36
C LYS A 172 13.45 -19.14 9.03
N VAL A 173 14.45 -19.61 8.28
CA VAL A 173 15.56 -20.46 8.74
C VAL A 173 16.85 -19.93 8.08
N PRO A 174 17.59 -19.02 8.74
CA PRO A 174 18.83 -18.44 8.21
C PRO A 174 19.89 -19.49 7.86
N ASP A 175 19.93 -20.59 8.62
CA ASP A 175 20.83 -21.73 8.49
C ASP A 175 20.84 -22.34 7.07
N LEU A 176 19.73 -22.22 6.33
CA LEU A 176 19.59 -22.74 4.96
C LEU A 176 20.14 -21.78 3.88
N ALA A 177 20.76 -20.67 4.26
CA ALA A 177 21.31 -19.68 3.33
C ALA A 177 22.38 -20.26 2.40
N GLU A 178 23.24 -21.15 2.90
CA GLU A 178 24.39 -21.68 2.17
C GLU A 178 23.99 -22.39 0.86
N ASN A 179 22.99 -23.27 0.93
CA ASN A 179 22.47 -24.05 -0.20
C ASN A 179 22.08 -23.14 -1.40
N PHE A 180 21.52 -21.97 -1.12
CA PHE A 180 21.05 -21.04 -2.15
C PHE A 180 22.13 -20.11 -2.71
N MET A 181 23.34 -20.06 -2.14
CA MET A 181 24.40 -19.13 -2.58
C MET A 181 24.86 -19.38 -4.02
N SER A 182 25.10 -20.65 -4.36
CA SER A 182 25.55 -21.07 -5.69
C SER A 182 24.50 -20.75 -6.77
N ALA A 183 23.24 -21.07 -6.49
CA ALA A 183 22.10 -20.80 -7.36
C ALA A 183 21.84 -19.29 -7.53
N ALA A 184 21.95 -18.49 -6.46
CA ALA A 184 21.81 -17.03 -6.53
C ALA A 184 22.86 -16.40 -7.46
N ALA A 185 24.13 -16.80 -7.35
CA ALA A 185 25.20 -16.31 -8.22
C ALA A 185 25.01 -16.71 -9.70
N ALA A 186 24.41 -17.87 -9.97
CA ALA A 186 24.06 -18.28 -11.32
C ALA A 186 22.92 -17.44 -11.92
N LEU A 187 21.90 -17.09 -11.12
CA LEU A 187 20.72 -16.34 -11.57
C LEU A 187 21.03 -14.87 -11.94
N LEU A 188 22.11 -14.28 -11.43
CA LEU A 188 22.57 -12.94 -11.83
C LEU A 188 23.08 -12.87 -13.28
N LYS A 189 23.24 -14.01 -13.97
CA LYS A 189 23.64 -14.06 -15.39
C LYS A 189 22.46 -14.12 -16.36
N GLU A 190 21.23 -14.11 -15.86
CA GLU A 190 20.00 -14.18 -16.65
C GLU A 190 19.68 -12.88 -17.39
N LYS A 191 19.10 -12.98 -18.59
CA LYS A 191 18.68 -11.79 -19.37
C LYS A 191 17.28 -11.27 -19.01
N HIS A 192 16.46 -12.09 -18.34
CA HIS A 192 15.09 -11.72 -18.04
C HIS A 192 15.01 -10.84 -16.79
N HIS A 193 14.70 -9.55 -16.96
CA HIS A 193 14.60 -8.54 -15.89
C HIS A 193 13.85 -9.04 -14.64
N GLY A 194 12.67 -9.63 -14.82
CA GLY A 194 11.88 -10.15 -13.70
C GLY A 194 12.46 -11.37 -12.97
N VAL A 195 13.56 -11.98 -13.47
CA VAL A 195 14.37 -12.98 -12.76
C VAL A 195 15.54 -12.28 -12.06
N LEU A 196 16.21 -11.33 -12.74
CA LEU A 196 17.25 -10.49 -12.14
C LEU A 196 16.76 -9.77 -10.88
N ILE A 197 15.57 -9.15 -10.91
CA ILE A 197 14.97 -8.49 -9.74
C ILE A 197 14.84 -9.46 -8.55
N SER A 198 14.41 -10.70 -8.79
CA SER A 198 14.31 -11.72 -7.74
C SER A 198 15.66 -12.30 -7.30
N ALA A 199 16.65 -12.37 -8.19
CA ALA A 199 18.00 -12.85 -7.89
C ALA A 199 18.77 -11.82 -7.03
N VAL A 200 18.75 -10.54 -7.45
CA VAL A 200 19.31 -9.41 -6.68
C VAL A 200 18.63 -9.31 -5.31
N GLN A 201 17.32 -9.54 -5.23
CA GLN A 201 16.60 -9.60 -3.95
C GLN A 201 16.94 -10.84 -3.10
N LEU A 202 17.33 -11.97 -3.70
CA LEU A 202 17.82 -13.14 -2.95
C LEU A 202 19.20 -12.87 -2.37
N CYS A 203 20.14 -12.35 -3.18
CA CYS A 203 21.46 -11.91 -2.71
C CYS A 203 21.36 -10.90 -1.55
N MET A 204 20.47 -9.89 -1.65
CA MET A 204 20.28 -8.90 -0.57
C MET A 204 19.78 -9.47 0.76
N GLU A 205 19.14 -10.64 0.79
CA GLU A 205 18.67 -11.27 2.02
C GLU A 205 19.67 -12.32 2.52
N LEU A 206 20.37 -13.02 1.61
CA LEU A 206 21.54 -13.84 1.96
C LEU A 206 22.62 -13.00 2.68
N CYS A 207 22.98 -11.83 2.13
CA CYS A 207 23.95 -10.90 2.76
C CYS A 207 23.49 -10.31 4.10
N LYS A 208 22.21 -10.48 4.50
CA LYS A 208 21.70 -10.07 5.82
C LYS A 208 21.56 -11.24 6.78
N ALA A 209 21.36 -12.45 6.27
CA ALA A 209 21.13 -13.66 7.05
C ALA A 209 22.43 -14.29 7.55
N SER A 210 23.52 -14.23 6.76
CA SER A 210 24.83 -14.76 7.15
C SER A 210 25.96 -13.80 6.76
N HIS A 211 26.88 -13.58 7.70
CA HIS A 211 28.11 -12.84 7.47
C HIS A 211 29.07 -13.62 6.56
N GLU A 212 29.06 -14.95 6.63
CA GLU A 212 29.85 -15.83 5.77
C GLU A 212 29.31 -15.85 4.34
N ALA A 213 27.98 -15.74 4.16
CA ALA A 213 27.38 -15.54 2.83
C ALA A 213 27.75 -14.17 2.24
N LEU A 214 27.86 -13.13 3.07
CA LEU A 214 28.38 -11.81 2.68
C LEU A 214 29.88 -11.88 2.33
N GLU A 215 30.70 -12.60 3.10
CA GLU A 215 32.12 -12.83 2.75
C GLU A 215 32.28 -13.67 1.48
N TYR A 216 31.49 -14.72 1.27
CA TYR A 216 31.46 -15.51 0.04
C TYR A 216 31.08 -14.63 -1.16
N LEU A 217 30.07 -13.76 -0.98
CA LEU A 217 29.67 -12.72 -1.92
C LEU A 217 30.60 -11.47 -1.93
N ARG A 218 31.79 -11.56 -1.32
CA ARG A 218 32.95 -10.67 -1.56
C ARG A 218 34.13 -11.44 -2.17
N LYS A 219 34.59 -12.50 -1.49
CA LYS A 219 35.74 -13.34 -1.85
C LYS A 219 35.61 -14.02 -3.23
N LEU A 220 34.43 -14.51 -3.61
CA LEU A 220 34.16 -15.08 -4.94
C LEU A 220 33.72 -14.01 -5.96
N VAL A 221 33.66 -12.74 -5.55
CA VAL A 221 32.85 -11.70 -6.19
C VAL A 221 33.61 -10.42 -6.54
N GLY A 222 34.78 -10.17 -5.95
CA GLY A 222 35.60 -8.96 -6.14
C GLY A 222 35.96 -8.57 -7.59
N LYS A 223 35.62 -9.41 -8.57
CA LYS A 223 35.46 -9.01 -9.99
C LYS A 223 34.13 -9.50 -10.57
N ASN A 224 33.98 -10.80 -10.80
CA ASN A 224 32.94 -11.36 -11.69
C ASN A 224 31.47 -10.98 -11.38
N CYS A 225 31.07 -10.91 -10.11
CA CYS A 225 29.67 -10.60 -9.75
C CYS A 225 29.46 -9.10 -9.53
N LEU A 226 30.48 -8.37 -9.06
CA LEU A 226 30.41 -6.91 -9.01
C LEU A 226 30.39 -6.32 -10.44
N GLU A 227 31.25 -6.81 -11.33
CA GLU A 227 31.22 -6.54 -12.78
C GLU A 227 29.87 -6.94 -13.39
N GLY A 228 29.29 -8.07 -12.98
CA GLY A 228 27.95 -8.50 -13.40
C GLY A 228 26.85 -7.50 -13.01
N LEU A 229 26.84 -7.02 -11.76
CA LEU A 229 25.87 -6.03 -11.27
C LEU A 229 26.10 -4.64 -11.90
N VAL A 230 27.36 -4.23 -12.06
CA VAL A 230 27.76 -3.00 -12.75
C VAL A 230 27.37 -3.05 -14.22
N ARG A 231 27.57 -4.20 -14.88
CA ARG A 231 27.12 -4.44 -16.24
C ARG A 231 25.61 -4.39 -16.34
N ILE A 232 24.84 -5.01 -15.44
CA ILE A 232 23.38 -4.89 -15.44
C ILE A 232 22.98 -3.41 -15.30
N LEU A 233 23.57 -2.67 -14.36
CA LEU A 233 23.26 -1.26 -14.15
C LEU A 233 23.57 -0.41 -15.39
N ARG A 234 24.70 -0.67 -16.06
CA ARG A 234 25.12 -0.03 -17.33
C ARG A 234 24.25 -0.44 -18.52
N ASP A 235 23.93 -1.72 -18.67
CA ASP A 235 23.12 -2.29 -19.77
C ASP A 235 21.66 -1.79 -19.68
N VAL A 236 21.13 -1.55 -18.47
CA VAL A 236 19.80 -0.94 -18.27
C VAL A 236 19.84 0.60 -18.38
N SER A 237 20.88 1.27 -17.86
CA SER A 237 21.06 2.74 -18.01
C SER A 237 21.28 3.18 -19.46
N ASN A 238 22.00 2.37 -20.25
CA ASN A 238 22.26 2.63 -21.68
C ASN A 238 21.25 1.92 -22.61
N SER A 239 20.22 1.26 -22.08
CA SER A 239 19.30 0.46 -22.91
C SER A 239 18.48 1.32 -23.86
N SER A 240 18.34 0.83 -25.09
CA SER A 240 17.31 1.30 -26.02
C SER A 240 15.91 1.00 -25.48
N TYR A 241 14.95 1.89 -25.77
CA TYR A 241 13.57 1.82 -25.28
C TYR A 241 12.93 0.43 -25.40
N ALA A 242 12.59 -0.16 -24.25
CA ALA A 242 11.96 -1.47 -24.14
C ALA A 242 10.52 -1.33 -23.58
N PRO A 243 9.47 -1.48 -24.41
CA PRO A 243 8.09 -1.12 -24.02
C PRO A 243 7.46 -1.99 -22.93
N GLU A 244 8.08 -3.13 -22.58
CA GLU A 244 7.65 -3.97 -21.45
C GLU A 244 8.15 -3.47 -20.09
N TYR A 245 9.23 -2.68 -20.06
CA TYR A 245 9.96 -2.28 -18.85
C TYR A 245 10.15 -0.77 -18.70
N ASP A 246 9.78 0.04 -19.70
CA ASP A 246 9.80 1.49 -19.60
C ASP A 246 8.74 2.04 -18.66
N ILE A 247 9.14 2.91 -17.73
CA ILE A 247 8.22 3.65 -16.85
C ILE A 247 8.42 5.16 -17.08
N GLY A 248 8.12 5.58 -18.31
CA GLY A 248 8.11 6.97 -18.72
C GLY A 248 9.47 7.49 -19.15
N GLY A 249 10.12 6.81 -20.10
CA GLY A 249 11.46 7.15 -20.59
C GLY A 249 12.60 6.71 -19.67
N ILE A 250 12.31 5.85 -18.69
CA ILE A 250 13.30 5.23 -17.81
C ILE A 250 13.05 3.72 -17.83
N THR A 251 14.04 2.99 -18.33
CA THR A 251 14.12 1.54 -18.40
C THR A 251 14.25 0.93 -17.01
N ASP A 252 13.28 0.11 -16.61
CA ASP A 252 13.22 -0.64 -15.35
C ASP A 252 13.80 0.06 -14.11
N PRO A 253 13.10 1.09 -13.56
CA PRO A 253 13.53 1.75 -12.34
C PRO A 253 13.50 0.81 -11.11
N PHE A 254 12.79 -0.31 -11.16
CA PHE A 254 12.74 -1.27 -10.05
C PHE A 254 14.02 -2.11 -9.99
N LEU A 255 14.54 -2.56 -11.14
CA LEU A 255 15.83 -3.24 -11.21
C LEU A 255 16.98 -2.31 -10.80
N HIS A 256 17.00 -1.07 -11.30
CA HIS A 256 17.96 -0.04 -10.85
C HIS A 256 18.02 0.09 -9.32
N ILE A 257 16.87 0.36 -8.67
CA ILE A 257 16.78 0.55 -7.22
C ILE A 257 17.18 -0.72 -6.43
N ARG A 258 16.90 -1.92 -6.95
CA ARG A 258 17.31 -3.18 -6.29
C ARG A 258 18.81 -3.43 -6.42
N VAL A 259 19.42 -3.13 -7.57
CA VAL A 259 20.87 -3.28 -7.78
C VAL A 259 21.65 -2.28 -6.90
N LEU A 260 21.21 -1.03 -6.82
CA LEU A 260 21.81 -0.02 -5.94
C LEU A 260 21.78 -0.46 -4.46
N LYS A 261 20.66 -1.03 -3.99
CA LYS A 261 20.56 -1.59 -2.62
C LYS A 261 21.53 -2.74 -2.36
N LEU A 262 21.74 -3.62 -3.34
CA LEU A 262 22.72 -4.70 -3.22
C LEU A 262 24.15 -4.15 -3.20
N MET A 263 24.48 -3.20 -4.09
CA MET A 263 25.79 -2.52 -4.12
C MET A 263 26.10 -1.83 -2.78
N ARG A 264 25.12 -1.16 -2.16
CA ARG A 264 25.26 -0.55 -0.84
C ARG A 264 25.62 -1.54 0.26
N ILE A 265 24.94 -2.70 0.31
CA ILE A 265 25.21 -3.73 1.31
C ILE A 265 26.59 -4.36 1.07
N LEU A 266 26.96 -4.60 -0.19
CA LEU A 266 28.27 -5.18 -0.54
C LEU A 266 29.43 -4.23 -0.24
N GLY A 267 29.32 -2.94 -0.55
CA GLY A 267 30.37 -1.93 -0.35
C GLY A 267 30.52 -1.37 1.06
N GLN A 268 29.68 -1.76 2.02
CA GLN A 268 29.77 -1.25 3.40
C GLN A 268 30.98 -1.87 4.13
N GLY A 269 32.06 -1.10 4.30
CA GLY A 269 33.31 -1.55 4.94
C GLY A 269 34.23 -2.36 4.03
N ASP A 270 34.27 -2.04 2.73
CA ASP A 270 35.21 -2.59 1.74
C ASP A 270 35.62 -1.47 0.77
N ALA A 271 36.89 -1.05 0.82
CA ALA A 271 37.40 0.08 0.06
C ALA A 271 37.52 -0.20 -1.46
N ASP A 272 37.98 -1.40 -1.83
CA ASP A 272 38.18 -1.79 -3.23
C ASP A 272 36.83 -1.89 -3.96
N CYS A 273 35.83 -2.50 -3.30
CA CYS A 273 34.46 -2.50 -3.80
C CYS A 273 33.87 -1.08 -3.85
N SER A 274 34.18 -0.23 -2.86
CA SER A 274 33.71 1.16 -2.81
C SER A 274 34.21 1.98 -4.01
N GLU A 275 35.50 1.89 -4.34
CA GLU A 275 36.09 2.64 -5.47
C GLU A 275 35.46 2.22 -6.80
N TYR A 276 35.35 0.92 -7.08
CA TYR A 276 34.73 0.42 -8.32
C TYR A 276 33.24 0.79 -8.45
N ILE A 277 32.51 0.93 -7.34
CA ILE A 277 31.12 1.39 -7.34
C ILE A 277 31.01 2.91 -7.55
N ASN A 278 31.96 3.71 -7.04
CA ASN A 278 31.91 5.18 -7.11
C ASN A 278 31.82 5.73 -8.54
N ASP A 279 32.55 5.14 -9.49
CA ASP A 279 32.52 5.55 -10.91
C ASP A 279 31.13 5.40 -11.53
N ILE A 280 30.41 4.31 -11.21
CA ILE A 280 29.07 4.08 -11.75
C ILE A 280 28.02 4.88 -10.99
N LEU A 281 28.21 5.17 -9.70
CA LEU A 281 27.37 6.15 -8.98
C LEU A 281 27.54 7.55 -9.58
N ALA A 282 28.76 7.96 -9.90
CA ALA A 282 29.03 9.21 -10.62
C ALA A 282 28.44 9.20 -12.03
N GLN A 283 28.48 8.06 -12.74
CA GLN A 283 27.80 7.89 -14.01
C GLN A 283 26.28 8.06 -13.86
N VAL A 284 25.60 7.28 -13.02
CA VAL A 284 24.12 7.31 -12.88
C VAL A 284 23.60 8.67 -12.39
N VAL A 285 24.34 9.36 -11.52
CA VAL A 285 24.00 10.74 -11.10
C VAL A 285 24.16 11.75 -12.24
N SER A 286 25.10 11.55 -13.16
CA SER A 286 25.33 12.46 -14.30
C SER A 286 24.56 12.09 -15.58
N THR A 287 24.21 10.82 -15.78
CA THR A 287 23.54 10.34 -17.00
C THR A 287 22.02 10.32 -16.87
N LYS A 288 21.41 11.51 -17.01
CA LYS A 288 20.00 11.68 -17.42
C LYS A 288 18.92 11.00 -16.57
N THR A 289 19.11 10.84 -15.26
CA THR A 289 17.96 10.60 -14.37
C THR A 289 17.04 11.83 -14.41
N GLU A 290 15.84 11.69 -15.00
CA GLU A 290 14.88 12.80 -15.06
C GLU A 290 14.36 13.18 -13.66
N SER A 291 14.99 14.20 -13.06
CA SER A 291 14.56 14.94 -11.85
C SER A 291 13.08 15.37 -11.87
N ASN A 292 12.50 15.46 -13.07
CA ASN A 292 11.15 15.90 -13.33
C ASN A 292 10.10 14.75 -13.32
N LYS A 293 10.54 13.49 -13.09
CA LYS A 293 9.70 12.28 -13.03
C LYS A 293 9.92 11.51 -11.73
N ASN A 294 8.86 10.89 -11.19
CA ASN A 294 8.92 10.17 -9.91
C ASN A 294 9.88 8.97 -9.92
N ALA A 295 10.05 8.30 -11.07
CA ALA A 295 11.00 7.21 -11.24
C ALA A 295 12.47 7.69 -11.12
N GLY A 296 12.81 8.80 -11.79
CA GLY A 296 14.15 9.41 -11.70
C GLY A 296 14.49 9.86 -10.28
N ASN A 297 13.55 10.53 -9.59
CA ASN A 297 13.73 10.90 -8.18
C ASN A 297 13.92 9.68 -7.26
N ALA A 298 13.25 8.55 -7.53
CA ALA A 298 13.39 7.33 -6.73
C ALA A 298 14.74 6.62 -6.97
N ILE A 299 15.28 6.67 -8.19
CA ILE A 299 16.64 6.21 -8.49
C ILE A 299 17.66 7.12 -7.79
N LEU A 300 17.55 8.44 -7.96
CA LEU A 300 18.44 9.43 -7.32
C LEU A 300 18.45 9.30 -5.79
N TYR A 301 17.29 9.11 -5.17
CA TYR A 301 17.17 8.84 -3.73
C TYR A 301 18.02 7.64 -3.30
N GLU A 302 17.93 6.53 -4.04
CA GLU A 302 18.67 5.32 -3.73
C GLU A 302 20.16 5.42 -4.07
N CYS A 303 20.53 6.13 -5.14
CA CYS A 303 21.92 6.45 -5.45
C CYS A 303 22.56 7.25 -4.30
N VAL A 304 21.89 8.28 -3.79
CA VAL A 304 22.40 9.10 -2.68
C VAL A 304 22.47 8.29 -1.39
N GLU A 305 21.45 7.47 -1.06
CA GLU A 305 21.54 6.54 0.07
C GLU A 305 22.67 5.50 -0.08
N THR A 306 23.02 5.12 -1.31
CA THR A 306 24.16 4.23 -1.60
C THR A 306 25.49 4.97 -1.41
N ILE A 307 25.65 6.18 -1.97
CA ILE A 307 26.82 7.06 -1.77
C ILE A 307 27.07 7.33 -0.27
N MET A 308 26.01 7.47 0.53
CA MET A 308 26.09 7.72 1.96
C MET A 308 26.41 6.48 2.81
N GLY A 309 26.07 5.28 2.34
CA GLY A 309 26.37 4.01 3.01
C GLY A 309 27.73 3.39 2.65
N ILE A 310 28.42 3.98 1.68
CA ILE A 310 29.72 3.54 1.13
C ILE A 310 30.81 4.52 1.60
N GLU A 311 32.07 4.08 1.61
CA GLU A 311 33.23 4.92 1.94
C GLU A 311 33.63 5.87 0.79
N ALA A 312 32.63 6.49 0.14
CA ALA A 312 32.81 7.35 -1.02
C ALA A 312 33.61 8.63 -0.70
N THR A 313 34.43 9.09 -1.64
CA THR A 313 35.22 10.32 -1.52
C THR A 313 34.32 11.52 -1.20
N SER A 314 34.75 12.39 -0.28
CA SER A 314 33.92 13.48 0.30
C SER A 314 33.28 14.42 -0.74
N GLY A 315 33.93 14.62 -1.89
CA GLY A 315 33.41 15.41 -3.02
C GLY A 315 32.16 14.82 -3.68
N LEU A 316 32.03 13.49 -3.75
CA LEU A 316 30.85 12.81 -4.30
C LEU A 316 29.64 12.97 -3.38
N ARG A 317 29.85 12.88 -2.05
CA ARG A 317 28.82 13.14 -1.04
C ARG A 317 28.30 14.59 -1.14
N HIS A 318 29.22 15.56 -1.31
CA HIS A 318 28.91 16.99 -1.53
C HIS A 318 28.28 17.33 -2.89
N LYS A 319 28.26 16.39 -3.84
CA LYS A 319 27.59 16.52 -5.14
C LYS A 319 26.19 15.92 -5.11
N GLY A 320 26.02 14.70 -4.59
CA GLY A 320 24.71 14.02 -4.52
C GLY A 320 23.64 14.80 -3.75
N VAL A 321 24.01 15.56 -2.71
CA VAL A 321 23.09 16.45 -1.98
C VAL A 321 22.71 17.71 -2.80
N ARG A 322 23.58 18.14 -3.71
CA ARG A 322 23.44 19.39 -4.48
C ARG A 322 22.61 19.19 -5.75
N ASP A 323 22.80 18.07 -6.43
CA ASP A 323 22.12 17.75 -7.70
C ASP A 323 20.60 17.53 -7.53
N ILE A 324 20.11 17.39 -6.29
CA ILE A 324 18.67 17.39 -5.93
C ILE A 324 18.00 18.75 -6.24
N GLN A 325 18.77 19.82 -6.46
CA GLN A 325 18.31 21.20 -6.64
C GLN A 325 18.38 21.72 -8.10
N GLY A 326 18.73 20.90 -9.10
CA GLY A 326 18.91 21.32 -10.50
C GLY A 326 17.86 20.78 -11.49
N ASP A 327 17.61 21.53 -12.57
CA ASP A 327 16.74 21.18 -13.71
C ASP A 327 17.34 21.72 -15.03
N ILE A 328 17.23 20.98 -16.14
CA ILE A 328 17.37 21.47 -17.54
C ILE A 328 16.33 20.72 -18.41
N PRO A 329 15.57 21.40 -19.31
CA PRO A 329 14.38 20.80 -19.93
C PRO A 329 14.59 20.20 -21.34
N TRP A 330 13.98 19.04 -21.61
CA TRP A 330 13.73 18.51 -22.97
C TRP A 330 12.36 17.80 -23.04
N CYS A 331 11.35 18.44 -23.63
CA CYS A 331 9.96 17.93 -23.69
C CYS A 331 9.20 18.32 -24.97
N MET A 332 9.82 18.25 -26.17
CA MET A 332 9.16 18.50 -27.47
C MET A 332 9.58 17.51 -28.58
N LEU A 333 9.66 16.21 -28.27
CA LEU A 333 10.04 15.15 -29.23
C LEU A 333 9.09 13.92 -29.24
N PHE A 334 7.90 14.03 -28.63
CA PHE A 334 6.95 12.92 -28.48
C PHE A 334 5.49 13.33 -28.80
N ALA A 335 5.30 14.08 -29.89
CA ALA A 335 3.97 14.43 -30.41
C ALA A 335 3.91 14.16 -31.91
N ASP A 336 2.88 13.44 -32.36
CA ASP A 336 2.60 13.20 -33.79
C ASP A 336 2.13 14.49 -34.50
N ASP A 337 1.51 15.41 -33.75
CA ASP A 337 1.04 16.71 -34.21
C ASP A 337 1.97 17.84 -33.71
N VAL A 338 2.71 18.50 -34.61
CA VAL A 338 3.55 19.67 -34.30
C VAL A 338 2.79 20.96 -34.54
N VAL A 339 2.89 21.92 -33.62
CA VAL A 339 2.32 23.27 -33.76
C VAL A 339 3.45 24.31 -33.86
N LEU A 340 3.39 25.15 -34.89
CA LEU A 340 4.26 26.32 -35.02
C LEU A 340 3.49 27.58 -34.58
N ILE A 341 4.12 28.41 -33.76
CA ILE A 341 3.57 29.68 -33.27
C ILE A 341 4.56 30.80 -33.62
N GLU A 342 4.01 31.92 -34.09
CA GLU A 342 4.72 33.15 -34.46
C GLU A 342 3.77 34.35 -34.35
N GLU A 343 4.34 35.56 -34.21
CA GLU A 343 3.58 36.80 -34.09
C GLU A 343 3.30 37.46 -35.45
N SER A 344 4.05 37.08 -36.49
CA SER A 344 3.95 37.64 -37.85
C SER A 344 3.63 36.58 -38.91
N ARG A 345 2.86 36.95 -39.94
CA ARG A 345 2.56 36.04 -41.08
C ARG A 345 3.84 35.60 -41.80
N SER A 346 4.77 36.53 -42.01
CA SER A 346 6.09 36.27 -42.60
C SER A 346 6.89 35.27 -41.76
N GLY A 347 6.92 35.43 -40.43
CA GLY A 347 7.55 34.49 -39.50
C GLY A 347 6.95 33.09 -39.55
N VAL A 348 5.61 32.96 -39.60
CA VAL A 348 4.93 31.66 -39.78
C VAL A 348 5.39 30.99 -41.08
N SER A 349 5.30 31.69 -42.21
CA SER A 349 5.69 31.14 -43.52
C SER A 349 7.17 30.76 -43.57
N GLN A 350 8.06 31.59 -43.02
CA GLN A 350 9.50 31.33 -42.99
C GLN A 350 9.85 30.13 -42.10
N LYS A 351 9.22 29.98 -40.92
CA LYS A 351 9.40 28.79 -40.08
C LYS A 351 8.84 27.53 -40.74
N LEU A 352 7.68 27.62 -41.39
CA LEU A 352 7.05 26.49 -42.09
C LEU A 352 7.94 25.97 -43.22
N GLU A 353 8.52 26.87 -44.01
CA GLU A 353 9.44 26.54 -45.11
C GLU A 353 10.81 26.05 -44.61
N LEU A 354 11.37 26.64 -43.54
CA LEU A 354 12.58 26.14 -42.89
C LEU A 354 12.38 24.70 -42.34
N TRP A 355 11.22 24.43 -41.74
CA TRP A 355 10.85 23.08 -41.31
C TRP A 355 10.70 22.13 -42.49
N ARG A 356 10.06 22.55 -43.59
CA ARG A 356 9.94 21.76 -44.81
C ARG A 356 11.33 21.34 -45.33
N GLN A 357 12.24 22.28 -45.51
CA GLN A 357 13.61 22.03 -45.97
C GLN A 357 14.39 21.10 -45.02
N THR A 358 14.29 21.35 -43.70
CA THR A 358 15.00 20.56 -42.67
C THR A 358 14.49 19.11 -42.56
N LEU A 359 13.19 18.90 -42.80
CA LEU A 359 12.57 17.57 -42.79
C LEU A 359 12.82 16.81 -44.11
N GLU A 360 12.69 17.48 -45.26
CA GLU A 360 12.93 16.86 -46.57
C GLU A 360 14.41 16.46 -46.75
N ALA A 361 15.35 17.27 -46.26
CA ALA A 361 16.77 16.90 -46.19
C ALA A 361 17.06 15.67 -45.30
N LYS A 362 16.09 15.23 -44.49
CA LYS A 362 16.13 14.02 -43.66
C LYS A 362 15.15 12.94 -44.13
N GLY A 363 14.57 13.08 -45.33
CA GLY A 363 13.68 12.10 -45.96
C GLY A 363 12.19 12.19 -45.54
N PHE A 364 11.80 13.12 -44.69
CA PHE A 364 10.42 13.31 -44.25
C PHE A 364 9.70 14.36 -45.11
N ARG A 365 8.40 14.16 -45.40
CA ARG A 365 7.59 15.11 -46.19
C ARG A 365 6.41 15.65 -45.40
N LEU A 366 6.21 16.97 -45.43
CA LEU A 366 5.06 17.62 -44.79
C LEU A 366 3.77 17.37 -45.60
N SER A 367 2.69 17.01 -44.92
CA SER A 367 1.43 16.63 -45.58
C SER A 367 0.57 17.87 -45.89
N ARG A 368 0.76 18.45 -47.09
CA ARG A 368 0.09 19.68 -47.56
C ARG A 368 -1.43 19.72 -47.32
N SER A 369 -2.12 18.59 -47.47
CA SER A 369 -3.57 18.44 -47.28
C SER A 369 -4.03 18.21 -45.83
N LYS A 370 -3.09 18.14 -44.87
CA LYS A 370 -3.35 18.04 -43.42
C LYS A 370 -2.82 19.23 -42.63
N THR A 371 -1.91 20.02 -43.20
CA THR A 371 -1.51 21.30 -42.61
C THR A 371 -2.68 22.27 -42.69
N GLU A 372 -3.02 22.88 -41.56
CA GLU A 372 -4.12 23.85 -41.41
C GLU A 372 -3.60 24.99 -40.53
N TYR A 373 -4.07 26.23 -40.75
CA TYR A 373 -3.63 27.38 -39.93
C TYR A 373 -4.81 28.17 -39.35
N MET A 374 -4.60 28.78 -38.19
CA MET A 374 -5.61 29.59 -37.48
C MET A 374 -4.98 30.93 -37.10
N LYS A 375 -5.49 32.02 -37.69
CA LYS A 375 -5.14 33.39 -37.27
C LYS A 375 -5.94 33.73 -36.03
N CYS A 376 -5.27 34.22 -34.98
CA CYS A 376 -5.92 34.63 -33.72
C CYS A 376 -5.70 36.13 -33.52
N ASP A 377 -6.70 36.94 -33.92
CA ASP A 377 -6.61 38.40 -33.93
C ASP A 377 -6.80 39.00 -32.52
N PHE A 378 -5.89 38.67 -31.59
CA PHE A 378 -5.92 39.12 -30.19
C PHE A 378 -5.48 40.58 -29.97
N SER A 379 -4.93 41.23 -30.99
CA SER A 379 -4.45 42.62 -30.96
C SER A 379 -5.23 43.50 -31.94
N ALA A 380 -5.48 44.75 -31.57
CA ALA A 380 -6.23 45.71 -32.39
C ALA A 380 -5.33 46.53 -33.36
N MET A 381 -4.24 45.93 -33.85
CA MET A 381 -3.27 46.59 -34.73
C MET A 381 -2.98 45.76 -35.99
N GLY A 382 -3.03 46.40 -37.14
CA GLY A 382 -2.49 45.88 -38.41
C GLY A 382 -3.38 44.86 -39.13
N TYR A 383 -4.08 45.33 -40.17
CA TYR A 383 -4.61 44.43 -41.20
C TYR A 383 -3.47 44.02 -42.16
N GLU A 384 -2.68 43.01 -41.79
CA GLU A 384 -1.99 42.20 -42.80
C GLU A 384 -2.99 41.25 -43.45
N ASP A 385 -3.08 41.30 -44.77
CA ASP A 385 -4.01 40.52 -45.59
C ASP A 385 -3.29 39.52 -46.52
N GLY A 386 -4.01 38.48 -46.92
CA GLY A 386 -3.51 37.35 -47.71
C GLY A 386 -3.05 36.13 -46.88
N ASP A 387 -3.12 34.95 -47.49
CA ASP A 387 -2.97 33.67 -46.78
C ASP A 387 -1.53 33.20 -46.54
N VAL A 388 -1.37 32.18 -45.69
CA VAL A 388 -0.12 31.43 -45.53
C VAL A 388 0.00 30.41 -46.67
N SER A 389 1.16 30.36 -47.33
CA SER A 389 1.45 29.41 -48.41
C SER A 389 2.66 28.53 -48.10
N LEU A 390 2.65 27.33 -48.66
CA LEU A 390 3.70 26.31 -48.56
C LEU A 390 3.99 25.81 -49.98
N ASP A 391 5.24 25.96 -50.44
CA ASP A 391 5.64 25.58 -51.81
C ASP A 391 4.69 26.15 -52.89
N GLY A 392 4.38 27.45 -52.77
CA GLY A 392 3.45 28.18 -53.65
C GLY A 392 1.96 27.89 -53.44
N GLN A 393 1.58 26.84 -52.71
CA GLN A 393 0.18 26.46 -52.49
C GLN A 393 -0.39 27.06 -51.20
N VAL A 394 -1.59 27.63 -51.25
CA VAL A 394 -2.27 28.19 -50.06
C VAL A 394 -2.69 27.10 -49.08
N VAL A 395 -2.36 27.29 -47.80
CA VAL A 395 -2.76 26.42 -46.68
C VAL A 395 -4.19 26.77 -46.25
N PRO A 396 -5.08 25.80 -45.95
CA PRO A 396 -6.43 26.11 -45.49
C PRO A 396 -6.46 26.83 -44.12
N LYS A 397 -7.07 28.02 -44.10
CA LYS A 397 -7.39 28.76 -42.87
C LYS A 397 -8.60 28.13 -42.16
N LYS A 398 -8.58 28.08 -40.83
CA LYS A 398 -9.74 27.72 -39.99
C LYS A 398 -9.92 28.65 -38.79
N ASP A 399 -11.18 28.90 -38.45
CA ASP A 399 -11.60 29.66 -37.26
C ASP A 399 -11.65 28.80 -35.98
N THR A 400 -11.75 27.48 -36.15
CA THR A 400 -11.66 26.50 -35.05
C THR A 400 -10.82 25.30 -35.46
N PHE A 401 -9.88 24.89 -34.61
CA PHE A 401 -8.97 23.77 -34.84
C PHE A 401 -9.06 22.73 -33.71
N ARG A 402 -8.74 21.46 -33.98
CA ARG A 402 -8.78 20.39 -32.97
C ARG A 402 -7.39 19.86 -32.66
N TYR A 403 -6.83 20.23 -31.51
CA TYR A 403 -5.49 19.83 -31.08
C TYR A 403 -5.54 18.95 -29.82
N LEU A 404 -4.83 17.81 -29.84
CA LEU A 404 -4.76 16.82 -28.74
C LEU A 404 -6.14 16.43 -28.13
N GLY A 405 -7.18 16.52 -28.97
CA GLY A 405 -8.58 16.23 -28.62
C GLY A 405 -9.43 17.41 -28.17
N SER A 406 -8.85 18.58 -27.88
CA SER A 406 -9.54 19.83 -27.51
C SER A 406 -9.87 20.69 -28.74
N MET A 407 -10.96 21.45 -28.69
CA MET A 407 -11.27 22.49 -29.68
C MET A 407 -10.64 23.83 -29.27
N LEU A 408 -9.85 24.42 -30.16
CA LEU A 408 -9.36 25.79 -30.06
C LEU A 408 -10.20 26.71 -30.96
N GLN A 409 -10.39 27.97 -30.55
CA GLN A 409 -11.08 29.02 -31.30
C GLN A 409 -10.15 30.20 -31.53
N LYS A 410 -10.27 30.88 -32.69
CA LYS A 410 -9.54 32.14 -32.97
C LYS A 410 -9.75 33.22 -31.89
N ASP A 411 -10.95 33.26 -31.31
CA ASP A 411 -11.36 34.28 -30.32
C ASP A 411 -10.95 33.92 -28.88
N GLY A 412 -10.33 32.76 -28.67
CA GLY A 412 -9.85 32.29 -27.35
C GLY A 412 -10.94 31.89 -26.34
N ASP A 413 -12.21 31.81 -26.74
CA ASP A 413 -13.30 31.32 -25.88
C ASP A 413 -13.39 29.79 -25.88
N ILE A 414 -14.10 29.24 -24.89
CA ILE A 414 -14.22 27.79 -24.67
C ILE A 414 -15.60 27.23 -25.04
N ASP A 415 -16.48 28.03 -25.66
CA ASP A 415 -17.87 27.66 -25.96
C ASP A 415 -17.97 26.39 -26.83
N GLU A 416 -17.14 26.23 -27.87
CA GLU A 416 -17.14 25.00 -28.68
C GLU A 416 -16.41 23.83 -28.02
N ASP A 417 -15.36 24.01 -27.21
CA ASP A 417 -14.76 22.85 -26.52
C ASP A 417 -15.71 22.31 -25.45
N VAL A 418 -16.34 23.18 -24.65
CA VAL A 418 -17.40 22.79 -23.70
C VAL A 418 -18.54 22.08 -24.42
N SER A 419 -18.98 22.61 -25.57
CA SER A 419 -20.01 21.97 -26.40
C SER A 419 -19.56 20.62 -26.96
N HIS A 420 -18.30 20.50 -27.41
CA HIS A 420 -17.68 19.28 -27.91
C HIS A 420 -17.54 18.21 -26.80
N ARG A 421 -17.14 18.58 -25.59
CA ARG A 421 -17.09 17.65 -24.43
C ARG A 421 -18.48 17.20 -23.99
N ILE A 422 -19.48 18.09 -24.03
CA ILE A 422 -20.88 17.69 -23.79
C ILE A 422 -21.37 16.73 -24.88
N LYS A 423 -21.09 17.01 -26.17
CA LYS A 423 -21.38 16.10 -27.31
C LYS A 423 -20.70 14.72 -27.11
N ALA A 424 -19.43 14.69 -26.68
CA ALA A 424 -18.67 13.47 -26.40
C ALA A 424 -19.20 12.67 -25.19
N GLY A 425 -19.57 13.36 -24.10
CA GLY A 425 -20.24 12.76 -22.95
C GLY A 425 -21.58 12.11 -23.35
N TRP A 426 -22.40 12.78 -24.15
CA TRP A 426 -23.63 12.20 -24.70
C TRP A 426 -23.38 11.00 -25.61
N LEU A 427 -22.29 10.98 -26.39
CA LEU A 427 -21.93 9.82 -27.19
C LEU A 427 -21.61 8.60 -26.30
N LYS A 428 -20.85 8.79 -25.20
CA LYS A 428 -20.59 7.74 -24.21
C LYS A 428 -21.82 7.30 -23.43
N TRP A 429 -22.74 8.23 -23.15
CA TRP A 429 -24.05 7.92 -22.56
C TRP A 429 -24.88 7.03 -23.49
N ARG A 430 -25.01 7.40 -24.78
CA ARG A 430 -25.77 6.65 -25.79
C ARG A 430 -25.20 5.24 -26.02
N GLN A 431 -23.88 5.10 -26.08
CA GLN A 431 -23.19 3.81 -26.20
C GLN A 431 -23.51 2.83 -25.05
N ALA A 432 -23.98 3.33 -23.91
CA ALA A 432 -24.36 2.54 -22.74
C ALA A 432 -25.88 2.60 -22.42
N ALA A 433 -26.71 3.21 -23.27
CA ALA A 433 -28.11 3.48 -22.98
C ALA A 433 -28.92 2.22 -22.63
N GLY A 434 -28.64 1.08 -23.27
CA GLY A 434 -29.30 -0.20 -22.97
C GLY A 434 -29.07 -0.73 -21.54
N VAL A 435 -27.99 -0.32 -20.87
CA VAL A 435 -27.69 -0.68 -19.47
C VAL A 435 -28.07 0.47 -18.51
N LEU A 436 -27.98 1.71 -18.98
CA LEU A 436 -28.33 2.90 -18.19
C LEU A 436 -29.85 3.13 -18.09
N CYS A 437 -30.65 2.66 -19.05
CA CYS A 437 -32.11 2.80 -19.04
C CYS A 437 -32.83 1.57 -18.45
N ASP A 438 -32.17 0.41 -18.32
CA ASP A 438 -32.75 -0.80 -17.73
C ASP A 438 -33.16 -0.55 -16.26
N PRO A 439 -34.44 -0.76 -15.87
CA PRO A 439 -34.88 -0.63 -14.48
C PRO A 439 -34.29 -1.68 -13.53
N ARG A 440 -33.78 -2.81 -14.05
CA ARG A 440 -33.16 -3.89 -13.25
C ARG A 440 -31.76 -3.53 -12.75
N VAL A 441 -31.14 -2.47 -13.27
CA VAL A 441 -29.78 -2.05 -12.91
C VAL A 441 -29.82 -1.03 -11.77
N PRO A 442 -29.21 -1.29 -10.59
CA PRO A 442 -29.30 -0.37 -9.44
C PRO A 442 -28.74 1.03 -9.71
N HIS A 443 -29.41 2.07 -9.22
CA HIS A 443 -29.02 3.48 -9.44
C HIS A 443 -27.58 3.79 -9.02
N LYS A 444 -27.11 3.25 -7.88
CA LYS A 444 -25.70 3.38 -7.44
C LYS A 444 -24.69 2.78 -8.45
N LEU A 445 -25.07 1.76 -9.23
CA LEU A 445 -24.24 1.16 -10.28
C LEU A 445 -24.27 1.99 -11.58
N LYS A 446 -25.45 2.47 -12.00
CA LYS A 446 -25.59 3.43 -13.12
C LYS A 446 -24.75 4.69 -12.85
N GLY A 447 -24.75 5.16 -11.60
CA GLY A 447 -23.90 6.25 -11.14
C GLY A 447 -22.41 5.96 -11.21
N LYS A 448 -21.97 4.75 -10.81
CA LYS A 448 -20.57 4.35 -10.99
C LYS A 448 -20.18 4.37 -12.47
N PHE A 449 -21.04 3.89 -13.38
CA PHE A 449 -20.78 3.99 -14.82
C PHE A 449 -20.64 5.46 -15.27
N TYR A 450 -21.55 6.35 -14.85
CA TYR A 450 -21.44 7.78 -15.17
C TYR A 450 -20.10 8.38 -14.68
N ARG A 451 -19.70 8.10 -13.44
CA ARG A 451 -18.43 8.58 -12.85
C ARG A 451 -17.18 8.02 -13.57
N THR A 452 -17.23 6.80 -14.09
CA THR A 452 -16.07 6.12 -14.70
C THR A 452 -15.95 6.31 -16.22
N ALA A 453 -17.06 6.46 -16.96
CA ALA A 453 -17.04 6.46 -18.43
C ALA A 453 -17.56 7.74 -19.09
N ILE A 454 -18.45 8.50 -18.43
CA ILE A 454 -19.14 9.65 -19.02
C ILE A 454 -18.56 10.96 -18.52
N ARG A 455 -18.44 11.13 -17.19
CA ARG A 455 -17.81 12.31 -16.59
C ARG A 455 -16.38 12.56 -17.06
N PRO A 456 -15.48 11.55 -17.20
CA PRO A 456 -14.14 11.79 -17.72
C PRO A 456 -14.13 12.27 -19.19
N ALA A 457 -15.10 11.84 -20.01
CA ALA A 457 -15.25 12.33 -21.37
C ALA A 457 -15.78 13.78 -21.44
N MET A 458 -16.52 14.23 -20.41
CA MET A 458 -16.99 15.61 -20.26
C MET A 458 -15.94 16.56 -19.66
N LEU A 459 -14.97 16.04 -18.89
CA LEU A 459 -13.98 16.83 -18.13
C LEU A 459 -12.53 16.71 -18.64
N TYR A 460 -12.24 15.92 -19.68
CA TYR A 460 -10.92 15.88 -20.31
C TYR A 460 -10.50 17.28 -20.80
N GLY A 461 -9.33 17.77 -20.38
CA GLY A 461 -8.81 19.09 -20.77
C GLY A 461 -9.42 20.27 -20.00
N ALA A 462 -10.43 20.01 -19.15
CA ALA A 462 -11.19 21.06 -18.47
C ALA A 462 -10.39 21.75 -17.36
N GLU A 463 -9.35 21.10 -16.85
CA GLU A 463 -8.34 21.67 -15.96
C GLU A 463 -7.73 23.01 -16.45
N CYS A 464 -7.63 23.21 -17.77
CA CYS A 464 -7.08 24.44 -18.38
C CYS A 464 -8.13 25.53 -18.65
N TRP A 465 -9.43 25.27 -18.46
CA TRP A 465 -10.49 26.19 -18.89
C TRP A 465 -10.66 27.41 -17.95
N PRO A 466 -10.68 28.66 -18.48
CA PRO A 466 -11.09 29.86 -17.75
C PRO A 466 -12.63 29.94 -17.64
N THR A 467 -13.21 29.13 -16.76
CA THR A 467 -14.67 28.87 -16.77
C THR A 467 -15.52 30.02 -16.23
N LYS A 468 -16.14 30.78 -17.14
CA LYS A 468 -17.28 31.69 -16.88
C LYS A 468 -18.49 30.89 -16.36
N ARG A 469 -19.34 31.48 -15.49
CA ARG A 469 -20.53 30.80 -14.89
C ARG A 469 -21.44 30.09 -15.91
N ARG A 470 -21.63 30.65 -17.11
CA ARG A 470 -22.46 30.05 -18.18
C ARG A 470 -22.01 28.63 -18.56
N HIS A 471 -20.71 28.35 -18.63
CA HIS A 471 -20.18 27.05 -19.05
C HIS A 471 -20.38 26.01 -17.96
N VAL A 472 -20.19 26.41 -16.69
CA VAL A 472 -20.45 25.54 -15.54
C VAL A 472 -21.95 25.21 -15.46
N GLN A 473 -22.82 26.20 -15.71
CA GLN A 473 -24.27 25.97 -15.80
C GLN A 473 -24.64 25.03 -16.97
N GLN A 474 -24.04 25.18 -18.15
CA GLN A 474 -24.23 24.25 -19.29
C GLN A 474 -23.82 22.81 -18.92
N LEU A 475 -22.67 22.63 -18.26
CA LEU A 475 -22.19 21.33 -17.79
C LEU A 475 -23.12 20.73 -16.72
N CYS A 476 -23.57 21.51 -15.75
CA CYS A 476 -24.52 21.09 -14.71
C CYS A 476 -25.89 20.71 -15.31
N VAL A 477 -26.39 21.44 -16.32
CA VAL A 477 -27.63 21.11 -17.04
C VAL A 477 -27.47 19.83 -17.86
N ALA A 478 -26.31 19.62 -18.50
CA ALA A 478 -26.01 18.38 -19.22
C ALA A 478 -25.93 17.17 -18.27
N GLU A 479 -25.20 17.30 -17.16
CA GLU A 479 -25.12 16.29 -16.09
C GLU A 479 -26.52 15.94 -15.57
N MET A 480 -27.30 16.93 -15.09
CA MET A 480 -28.60 16.63 -14.50
C MET A 480 -29.61 16.07 -15.51
N ARG A 481 -29.49 16.40 -16.80
CA ARG A 481 -30.28 15.76 -17.87
C ARG A 481 -29.91 14.29 -18.06
N MET A 482 -28.62 13.95 -18.05
CA MET A 482 -28.14 12.56 -18.12
C MET A 482 -28.57 11.77 -16.87
N LEU A 483 -28.42 12.34 -15.67
CA LEU A 483 -28.73 11.68 -14.39
C LEU A 483 -30.24 11.47 -14.20
N ARG A 484 -31.09 12.43 -14.59
CA ARG A 484 -32.55 12.28 -14.58
C ARG A 484 -33.00 11.14 -15.49
N TRP A 485 -32.52 11.09 -16.73
CA TRP A 485 -32.80 9.99 -17.67
C TRP A 485 -32.31 8.63 -17.16
N ILE A 486 -31.12 8.57 -16.53
CA ILE A 486 -30.57 7.37 -15.86
C ILE A 486 -31.51 6.79 -14.78
N CYS A 487 -32.28 7.66 -14.12
CA CYS A 487 -33.26 7.29 -13.07
C CYS A 487 -34.70 7.15 -13.61
N GLY A 488 -34.93 7.32 -14.92
CA GLY A 488 -36.27 7.37 -15.50
C GLY A 488 -37.09 8.63 -15.16
N HIS A 489 -36.52 9.60 -14.45
CA HIS A 489 -37.26 10.76 -13.94
C HIS A 489 -37.43 11.87 -14.99
N THR A 490 -38.66 12.41 -15.08
CA THR A 490 -38.98 13.54 -15.97
C THR A 490 -38.91 14.89 -15.24
N ARG A 491 -39.35 15.98 -15.88
CA ARG A 491 -39.57 17.28 -15.23
C ARG A 491 -40.92 17.37 -14.49
N ARG A 492 -41.89 16.49 -14.80
CA ARG A 492 -43.21 16.48 -14.14
C ARG A 492 -43.15 15.88 -12.73
N ASP A 493 -42.15 15.06 -12.45
CA ASP A 493 -41.96 14.30 -11.21
C ASP A 493 -41.56 15.16 -9.99
N GLN A 494 -41.22 16.44 -10.21
CA GLN A 494 -40.81 17.46 -9.22
C GLN A 494 -39.65 17.12 -8.24
N VAL A 495 -39.04 15.92 -8.31
CA VAL A 495 -37.87 15.51 -7.51
C VAL A 495 -36.73 16.54 -7.62
N ARG A 496 -36.07 16.89 -6.49
CA ARG A 496 -34.97 17.87 -6.46
C ARG A 496 -33.74 17.30 -7.18
N ASN A 497 -32.79 18.16 -7.55
CA ASN A 497 -31.57 17.70 -8.21
C ASN A 497 -30.69 16.87 -7.28
N ASP A 498 -30.70 17.18 -5.99
CA ASP A 498 -29.74 16.65 -5.04
C ASP A 498 -30.17 15.28 -4.51
N ASP A 499 -31.48 15.03 -4.33
CA ASP A 499 -32.04 13.68 -4.12
C ASP A 499 -31.62 12.71 -5.25
N ILE A 500 -31.53 13.20 -6.50
CA ILE A 500 -31.10 12.40 -7.66
C ILE A 500 -29.59 12.14 -7.63
N ARG A 501 -28.79 13.15 -7.25
CA ARG A 501 -27.35 12.99 -7.02
C ARG A 501 -27.07 11.97 -5.91
N GLU A 502 -27.83 12.00 -4.82
CA GLU A 502 -27.70 11.08 -3.69
C GLU A 502 -28.07 9.64 -4.07
N ARG A 503 -29.26 9.42 -4.66
CA ARG A 503 -29.74 8.10 -5.15
C ARG A 503 -28.73 7.41 -6.08
N VAL A 504 -27.95 8.20 -6.82
CA VAL A 504 -26.96 7.74 -7.82
C VAL A 504 -25.52 7.78 -7.27
N GLY A 505 -25.29 8.42 -6.11
CA GLY A 505 -23.99 8.59 -5.46
C GLY A 505 -23.02 9.50 -6.24
N VAL A 506 -23.51 10.62 -6.78
CA VAL A 506 -22.79 11.48 -7.73
C VAL A 506 -22.67 12.91 -7.20
N ALA A 507 -21.52 13.23 -6.61
CA ALA A 507 -21.13 14.60 -6.26
C ALA A 507 -21.11 15.51 -7.53
N PRO A 508 -21.55 16.78 -7.47
CA PRO A 508 -21.64 17.72 -8.60
C PRO A 508 -20.44 17.78 -9.57
N ILE A 509 -20.72 18.07 -10.85
CA ILE A 509 -19.66 18.30 -11.86
C ILE A 509 -18.82 19.56 -11.60
N GLU A 510 -19.38 20.59 -10.96
CA GLU A 510 -18.68 21.85 -10.62
C GLU A 510 -17.51 21.62 -9.64
N GLU A 511 -17.75 20.88 -8.55
CA GLU A 511 -16.71 20.44 -7.62
C GLU A 511 -15.58 19.66 -8.31
N LYS A 512 -15.93 18.81 -9.30
CA LYS A 512 -14.94 17.97 -10.00
C LYS A 512 -14.15 18.73 -11.05
N LEU A 513 -14.75 19.76 -11.66
CA LEU A 513 -14.07 20.75 -12.47
C LEU A 513 -13.06 21.56 -11.63
N MET A 514 -13.45 22.03 -10.45
CA MET A 514 -12.54 22.69 -9.49
C MET A 514 -11.42 21.73 -9.03
N GLN A 515 -11.76 20.49 -8.64
CA GLN A 515 -10.77 19.50 -8.22
C GLN A 515 -9.75 19.17 -9.31
N HIS A 516 -10.17 19.10 -10.58
CA HIS A 516 -9.25 18.95 -11.72
C HIS A 516 -8.32 20.15 -11.87
N ARG A 517 -8.87 21.37 -11.87
CA ARG A 517 -8.10 22.61 -12.02
C ARG A 517 -7.11 22.84 -10.86
N LEU A 518 -7.50 22.58 -9.61
CA LEU A 518 -6.61 22.66 -8.45
C LEU A 518 -5.51 21.58 -8.49
N ARG A 519 -5.82 20.35 -8.90
CA ARG A 519 -4.82 19.29 -9.09
C ARG A 519 -3.80 19.65 -10.18
N TRP A 520 -4.25 20.30 -11.25
CA TRP A 520 -3.38 20.80 -12.32
C TRP A 520 -2.55 22.01 -11.90
N PHE A 521 -3.13 22.95 -11.16
CA PHE A 521 -2.39 24.05 -10.53
C PHE A 521 -1.26 23.55 -9.61
N GLY A 522 -1.53 22.54 -8.78
CA GLY A 522 -0.49 21.89 -7.99
C GLY A 522 0.58 21.19 -8.83
N HIS A 523 0.27 20.71 -10.04
CA HIS A 523 1.29 20.18 -10.97
C HIS A 523 2.16 21.30 -11.54
N ILE A 524 1.57 22.45 -11.91
CA ILE A 524 2.30 23.63 -12.37
C ILE A 524 3.19 24.21 -11.27
N GLN A 525 2.70 24.35 -10.03
CA GLN A 525 3.49 24.82 -8.88
C GLN A 525 4.70 23.93 -8.54
N ARG A 526 4.72 22.65 -8.95
CA ARG A 526 5.86 21.74 -8.78
C ARG A 526 6.88 21.77 -9.93
N ARG A 527 6.72 22.66 -10.92
CA ARG A 527 7.67 22.86 -12.04
C ARG A 527 8.39 24.20 -11.85
N PRO A 528 9.67 24.33 -12.28
CA PRO A 528 10.40 25.61 -12.22
C PRO A 528 9.69 26.67 -13.07
N GLU A 529 9.81 27.95 -12.71
CA GLU A 529 9.08 29.05 -13.37
C GLU A 529 9.44 29.24 -14.86
N GLU A 530 10.62 28.78 -15.26
CA GLU A 530 11.09 28.73 -16.65
C GLU A 530 10.36 27.68 -17.51
N ALA A 531 9.63 26.74 -16.91
CA ALA A 531 8.97 25.68 -17.65
C ALA A 531 7.86 26.23 -18.57
N PRO A 532 7.68 25.72 -19.80
CA PRO A 532 6.64 26.19 -20.73
C PRO A 532 5.21 26.19 -20.17
N VAL A 533 4.92 25.39 -19.13
CA VAL A 533 3.62 25.37 -18.44
C VAL A 533 3.33 26.61 -17.59
N HIS A 534 4.35 27.39 -17.19
CA HIS A 534 4.19 28.71 -16.57
C HIS A 534 4.15 29.82 -17.63
N ILE A 535 4.94 29.68 -18.70
CA ILE A 535 4.94 30.62 -19.84
C ILE A 535 3.57 30.62 -20.55
N GLY A 536 2.95 29.45 -20.71
CA GLY A 536 1.59 29.30 -21.27
C GLY A 536 0.45 29.82 -20.38
N ILE A 537 0.73 30.36 -19.18
CA ILE A 537 -0.27 31.05 -18.37
C ILE A 537 -0.48 32.46 -18.95
N ILE A 538 -1.66 32.71 -19.53
CA ILE A 538 -2.04 34.01 -20.09
C ILE A 538 -1.93 35.11 -19.02
N ARG A 539 -0.82 35.85 -19.05
CA ARG A 539 -0.63 37.13 -18.35
C ARG A 539 -1.33 38.21 -19.19
N ARG A 540 -2.04 39.15 -18.56
CA ARG A 540 -2.52 40.34 -19.29
C ARG A 540 -1.30 41.25 -19.54
N PRO A 541 -0.99 41.66 -20.78
CA PRO A 541 -0.01 42.72 -21.02
C PRO A 541 -0.53 44.03 -20.44
N GLU A 542 0.36 44.82 -19.84
CA GLU A 542 -0.01 45.92 -18.93
C GLU A 542 -0.70 47.10 -19.63
N ASN A 543 -0.49 47.25 -20.94
CA ASN A 543 -0.86 48.43 -21.72
C ASN A 543 -2.22 48.36 -22.45
N VAL A 544 -3.13 47.43 -22.07
CA VAL A 544 -4.47 47.32 -22.69
C VAL A 544 -5.51 48.16 -21.94
N LYS A 545 -5.99 49.25 -22.58
CA LYS A 545 -7.06 50.10 -22.03
C LYS A 545 -8.35 49.29 -21.81
N ARG A 546 -8.99 49.45 -20.63
CA ARG A 546 -10.23 48.75 -20.27
C ARG A 546 -11.39 49.12 -21.22
N GLY A 547 -11.91 48.12 -21.92
CA GLY A 547 -13.23 48.21 -22.57
C GLY A 547 -14.38 48.29 -21.55
N ARG A 548 -15.55 48.76 -22.01
CA ARG A 548 -16.73 49.02 -21.16
C ARG A 548 -17.48 47.72 -20.84
N GLY A 549 -17.14 47.07 -19.72
CA GLY A 549 -17.80 45.83 -19.27
C GLY A 549 -17.11 45.19 -18.06
N ARG A 550 -17.62 44.02 -17.62
CA ARG A 550 -16.93 43.21 -16.59
C ARG A 550 -15.77 42.45 -17.25
N PRO A 551 -14.53 42.52 -16.72
CA PRO A 551 -13.39 41.79 -17.29
C PRO A 551 -13.61 40.27 -17.34
N THR A 552 -13.04 39.64 -18.36
CA THR A 552 -12.91 38.18 -18.46
C THR A 552 -11.94 37.68 -17.40
N LEU A 553 -12.38 36.70 -16.59
CA LEU A 553 -11.54 36.06 -15.58
C LEU A 553 -10.41 35.27 -16.25
N THR A 554 -9.17 35.53 -15.86
CA THR A 554 -8.03 34.67 -16.27
C THR A 554 -8.10 33.31 -15.57
N TRP A 555 -7.33 32.33 -16.07
CA TRP A 555 -7.20 31.03 -15.39
C TRP A 555 -6.60 31.19 -13.97
N THR A 556 -5.66 32.12 -13.77
CA THR A 556 -5.10 32.45 -12.45
C THR A 556 -6.10 33.14 -11.52
N GLU A 557 -6.95 34.04 -12.03
CA GLU A 557 -8.06 34.62 -11.25
C GLU A 557 -9.10 33.56 -10.86
N ALA A 558 -9.35 32.57 -11.73
CA ALA A 558 -10.22 31.42 -11.43
C ALA A 558 -9.62 30.51 -10.34
N VAL A 559 -8.33 30.15 -10.43
CA VAL A 559 -7.63 29.37 -9.39
C VAL A 559 -7.61 30.10 -8.04
N LYS A 560 -7.32 31.40 -8.02
CA LYS A 560 -7.35 32.20 -6.78
C LYS A 560 -8.75 32.22 -6.14
N ARG A 561 -9.82 32.21 -6.94
CA ARG A 561 -11.18 32.05 -6.42
C ARG A 561 -11.38 30.66 -5.83
N ASP A 562 -11.05 29.60 -6.59
CA ASP A 562 -11.24 28.21 -6.16
C ASP A 562 -10.51 27.88 -4.84
N LEU A 563 -9.27 28.36 -4.67
CA LEU A 563 -8.49 28.20 -3.43
C LEU A 563 -9.17 28.89 -2.24
N LYS A 564 -9.66 30.12 -2.42
CA LYS A 564 -10.40 30.85 -1.38
C LYS A 564 -11.76 30.23 -1.07
N GLU A 565 -12.42 29.67 -2.07
CA GLU A 565 -13.75 29.04 -1.99
C GLU A 565 -13.69 27.69 -1.24
N TRP A 566 -12.51 27.04 -1.19
CA TRP A 566 -12.27 25.79 -0.45
C TRP A 566 -11.34 25.95 0.78
N ASN A 567 -10.87 27.17 1.07
CA ASN A 567 -9.89 27.47 2.13
C ASN A 567 -8.62 26.60 2.06
N ILE A 568 -8.07 26.43 0.86
CA ILE A 568 -6.86 25.64 0.59
C ILE A 568 -5.67 26.58 0.37
N ASP A 569 -4.59 26.38 1.13
CA ASP A 569 -3.35 27.12 0.93
C ASP A 569 -2.54 26.61 -0.28
N LYS A 570 -1.74 27.50 -0.86
CA LYS A 570 -0.92 27.30 -2.06
C LYS A 570 0.25 26.33 -1.84
N GLU A 571 0.75 26.22 -0.61
CA GLU A 571 2.00 25.50 -0.31
C GLU A 571 1.88 23.97 -0.34
N LEU A 572 0.68 23.45 -0.01
CA LEU A 572 0.23 22.04 -0.08
C LEU A 572 0.39 21.35 -1.46
N ALA A 573 1.03 22.03 -2.42
CA ALA A 573 1.45 21.48 -3.69
C ALA A 573 2.82 20.77 -3.62
N VAL A 574 3.70 21.04 -2.67
CA VAL A 574 5.15 20.73 -2.80
C VAL A 574 5.61 19.48 -2.01
N ASP A 575 4.84 19.10 -1.00
CA ASP A 575 5.20 18.34 0.21
C ASP A 575 5.98 17.04 -0.01
N ARG A 576 5.70 16.30 -1.09
CA ARG A 576 6.31 14.99 -1.36
C ARG A 576 7.83 15.03 -1.50
N LYS A 577 8.42 16.14 -1.97
CA LYS A 577 9.88 16.30 -2.00
C LYS A 577 10.44 16.62 -0.60
N ARG A 578 9.73 17.42 0.22
CA ARG A 578 10.13 17.76 1.61
C ARG A 578 10.22 16.50 2.48
N TYR A 579 9.19 15.66 2.50
CA TYR A 579 9.19 14.41 3.29
C TYR A 579 10.36 13.49 2.92
N VAL A 580 10.62 13.30 1.62
CA VAL A 580 11.73 12.48 1.13
C VAL A 580 13.08 13.04 1.58
N ALA A 581 13.30 14.35 1.40
CA ALA A 581 14.54 15.02 1.80
C ALA A 581 14.82 14.92 3.31
N LEU A 582 13.81 15.08 4.17
CA LEU A 582 13.97 14.94 5.64
C LEU A 582 14.45 13.53 6.02
N ASN A 583 13.95 12.48 5.36
CA ASN A 583 14.41 11.10 5.59
C ASN A 583 15.85 10.87 5.10
N MET A 584 16.32 11.60 4.08
CA MET A 584 17.73 11.56 3.65
C MET A 584 18.63 12.27 4.66
N LEU A 585 18.25 13.47 5.10
CA LEU A 585 19.00 14.25 6.10
C LEU A 585 19.12 13.51 7.44
N MET A 586 18.08 12.76 7.84
CA MET A 586 18.10 11.90 9.03
C MET A 586 19.18 10.82 8.96
N LYS A 587 19.37 10.22 7.78
CA LYS A 587 20.46 9.26 7.53
C LYS A 587 21.82 9.95 7.36
N ALA A 588 21.84 11.22 6.95
CA ALA A 588 23.07 12.00 6.77
C ALA A 588 23.73 12.42 8.09
N ILE A 589 22.96 12.67 9.15
CA ILE A 589 23.51 13.07 10.47
C ILE A 589 24.53 12.06 11.01
N ALA A 590 24.33 10.76 10.76
CA ALA A 590 25.22 9.68 11.17
C ALA A 590 26.54 9.62 10.38
N VAL A 591 26.71 10.45 9.35
CA VAL A 591 27.85 10.45 8.42
C VAL A 591 28.53 11.83 8.36
N ASP A 592 27.75 12.90 8.29
CA ASP A 592 28.21 14.29 8.34
C ASP A 592 27.14 15.17 9.02
N THR A 593 27.26 15.32 10.34
CA THR A 593 26.42 16.22 11.13
C THR A 593 26.59 17.69 10.71
N GLN A 594 27.79 18.11 10.29
CA GLN A 594 28.08 19.52 10.00
C GLN A 594 27.39 20.00 8.72
N ALA A 595 27.30 19.16 7.69
CA ALA A 595 26.54 19.47 6.48
C ALA A 595 25.05 19.68 6.77
N VAL A 596 24.45 18.83 7.62
CA VAL A 596 23.01 18.93 7.96
C VAL A 596 22.72 20.14 8.84
N GLN A 597 23.61 20.49 9.79
CA GLN A 597 23.48 21.69 10.64
C GLN A 597 23.32 23.00 9.83
N ARG A 598 23.88 23.09 8.61
CA ARG A 598 23.70 24.26 7.72
C ARG A 598 22.25 24.47 7.30
N HIS A 599 21.43 23.41 7.26
CA HIS A 599 20.03 23.45 6.84
C HIS A 599 19.04 23.54 8.03
N ARG A 600 19.53 23.69 9.26
CA ARG A 600 18.72 23.70 10.50
C ARG A 600 17.50 24.63 10.46
N ALA A 601 17.61 25.81 9.83
CA ALA A 601 16.52 26.78 9.74
C ALA A 601 15.34 26.25 8.92
N THR A 602 15.61 25.70 7.72
CA THR A 602 14.60 25.06 6.86
C THR A 602 14.02 23.79 7.48
N ILE A 603 14.82 23.07 8.29
CA ILE A 603 14.33 21.90 9.04
C ILE A 603 13.36 22.33 10.14
N LEU A 604 13.63 23.42 10.87
CA LEU A 604 12.74 23.95 11.90
C LEU A 604 11.47 24.59 11.29
N GLU A 605 11.58 25.21 10.12
CA GLU A 605 10.43 25.62 9.30
C GLU A 605 9.53 24.42 8.96
N CYS A 606 10.11 23.25 8.64
CA CYS A 606 9.36 22.01 8.42
C CYS A 606 8.68 21.43 9.68
N VAL A 607 9.04 21.86 10.89
CA VAL A 607 8.29 21.52 12.13
C VAL A 607 6.95 22.28 12.19
N LYS A 608 6.82 23.37 11.41
CA LYS A 608 5.62 24.22 11.31
C LYS A 608 4.80 23.95 10.02
N ASP A 609 5.17 22.92 9.25
CA ASP A 609 4.52 22.49 8.01
C ASP A 609 3.07 21.98 8.26
N ALA A 610 2.21 22.02 7.25
CA ALA A 610 0.83 21.53 7.37
C ALA A 610 0.74 19.99 7.49
N ASP A 611 1.63 19.23 6.84
CA ASP A 611 1.60 17.76 6.86
C ASP A 611 2.18 17.22 8.18
N VAL A 612 1.33 16.56 8.97
CA VAL A 612 1.70 15.88 10.23
C VAL A 612 2.89 14.92 10.03
N SER A 613 2.99 14.27 8.88
CA SER A 613 4.08 13.36 8.53
C SER A 613 5.41 14.09 8.33
N ILE A 614 5.37 15.31 7.79
CA ILE A 614 6.54 16.17 7.65
C ILE A 614 6.93 16.70 9.02
N ARG A 615 5.99 17.22 9.81
CA ARG A 615 6.26 17.73 11.17
C ARG A 615 6.88 16.68 12.09
N LYS A 616 6.37 15.45 12.12
CA LYS A 616 6.94 14.36 12.93
C LYS A 616 8.37 14.01 12.49
N ARG A 617 8.65 13.89 11.18
CA ARG A 617 10.02 13.65 10.67
C ARG A 617 10.97 14.83 10.88
N ALA A 618 10.46 16.07 10.79
CA ALA A 618 11.24 17.27 11.09
C ALA A 618 11.60 17.34 12.59
N LEU A 619 10.66 17.03 13.49
CA LEU A 619 10.89 16.99 14.93
C LEU A 619 11.90 15.90 15.35
N GLU A 620 11.79 14.69 14.77
CA GLU A 620 12.81 13.64 14.92
C GLU A 620 14.20 14.11 14.43
N LEU A 621 14.25 14.82 13.29
CA LEU A 621 15.49 15.34 12.72
C LEU A 621 16.09 16.47 13.58
N VAL A 622 15.26 17.36 14.11
CA VAL A 622 15.66 18.44 15.04
C VAL A 622 16.31 17.85 16.29
N TYR A 623 15.75 16.78 16.87
CA TYR A 623 16.34 16.09 18.02
C TYR A 623 17.75 15.54 17.73
N LEU A 624 17.97 15.00 16.54
CA LEU A 624 19.28 14.49 16.11
C LEU A 624 20.28 15.61 15.76
N LEU A 625 19.83 16.86 15.69
CA LEU A 625 20.65 18.05 15.50
C LEU A 625 20.91 18.82 16.80
N VAL A 626 20.45 18.34 17.96
CA VAL A 626 20.74 19.01 19.24
C VAL A 626 22.20 18.75 19.66
N ASN A 627 22.91 19.84 19.90
CA ASN A 627 24.27 19.90 20.42
C ASN A 627 24.28 20.88 21.61
N ASP A 628 25.28 20.79 22.49
CA ASP A 628 25.39 21.61 23.71
C ASP A 628 25.42 23.12 23.43
N THR A 629 25.90 23.51 22.23
CA THR A 629 25.95 24.91 21.77
C THR A 629 24.65 25.43 21.16
N ASN A 630 23.70 24.57 20.82
CA ASN A 630 22.45 24.96 20.16
C ASN A 630 21.17 24.61 20.96
N VAL A 631 21.29 23.81 22.03
CA VAL A 631 20.15 23.36 22.85
C VAL A 631 19.29 24.52 23.37
N LYS A 632 19.89 25.59 23.92
CA LYS A 632 19.14 26.70 24.53
C LYS A 632 18.23 27.45 23.52
N PRO A 633 18.70 27.97 22.37
CA PRO A 633 17.83 28.63 21.40
C PRO A 633 16.84 27.64 20.74
N LEU A 634 17.25 26.41 20.46
CA LEU A 634 16.42 25.42 19.79
C LEU A 634 15.26 24.92 20.68
N THR A 635 15.52 24.71 21.97
CA THR A 635 14.49 24.37 22.96
C THR A 635 13.47 25.51 23.07
N LYS A 636 13.94 26.77 23.10
CA LYS A 636 13.05 27.93 23.11
C LYS A 636 12.12 27.95 21.89
N GLU A 637 12.65 27.81 20.67
CA GLU A 637 11.81 27.84 19.45
C GLU A 637 10.80 26.68 19.37
N LEU A 638 11.09 25.53 20.00
CA LEU A 638 10.15 24.42 20.14
C LEU A 638 9.08 24.68 21.21
N VAL A 639 9.44 25.29 22.35
CA VAL A 639 8.51 25.68 23.43
C VAL A 639 7.59 26.82 22.99
N ASP A 640 8.12 27.81 22.26
CA ASP A 640 7.33 28.90 21.66
C ASP A 640 6.33 28.36 20.61
N TYR A 641 6.66 27.26 19.91
CA TYR A 641 5.74 26.58 18.99
C TYR A 641 4.73 25.66 19.71
N LEU A 642 5.09 25.09 20.87
CA LEU A 642 4.21 24.23 21.68
C LEU A 642 2.91 24.95 22.06
N GLU A 643 2.96 26.26 22.29
CA GLU A 643 1.78 27.09 22.57
C GLU A 643 0.74 27.03 21.42
N VAL A 644 1.19 27.22 20.17
CA VAL A 644 0.35 27.35 18.95
C VAL A 644 0.01 26.02 18.28
N SER A 645 0.73 24.93 18.58
CA SER A 645 0.61 23.62 17.90
C SER A 645 -0.72 22.87 18.11
N ASP A 646 -1.04 21.94 17.20
CA ASP A 646 -2.25 21.09 17.25
C ASP A 646 -2.20 20.05 18.39
N GLN A 647 -3.36 19.71 18.96
CA GLN A 647 -3.49 18.75 20.07
C GLN A 647 -2.81 17.39 19.78
N ASP A 648 -3.07 16.79 18.60
CA ASP A 648 -2.46 15.53 18.13
C ASP A 648 -0.93 15.58 17.96
N PHE A 649 -0.34 16.78 17.97
CA PHE A 649 1.11 17.02 17.87
C PHE A 649 1.73 17.46 19.21
N LYS A 650 0.93 17.97 20.16
CA LYS A 650 1.41 18.39 21.48
C LYS A 650 2.02 17.23 22.27
N GLU A 651 1.51 16.00 22.16
CA GLU A 651 2.12 14.84 22.83
C GLU A 651 3.55 14.57 22.33
N ASP A 652 3.73 14.39 21.02
CA ASP A 652 5.05 14.16 20.40
C ASP A 652 6.02 15.29 20.72
N LEU A 653 5.58 16.54 20.54
CA LEU A 653 6.41 17.74 20.75
C LEU A 653 6.84 17.86 22.22
N THR A 654 5.91 17.67 23.16
CA THR A 654 6.17 17.69 24.61
C THR A 654 7.16 16.59 25.00
N ALA A 655 6.90 15.34 24.60
CA ALA A 655 7.79 14.21 24.88
C ALA A 655 9.20 14.44 24.30
N LYS A 656 9.29 15.09 23.12
CA LYS A 656 10.58 15.43 22.51
C LYS A 656 11.31 16.56 23.23
N ILE A 657 10.62 17.62 23.63
CA ILE A 657 11.20 18.72 24.42
C ILE A 657 11.73 18.19 25.76
N CYS A 658 10.95 17.40 26.50
CA CYS A 658 11.41 16.79 27.76
C CYS A 658 12.66 15.92 27.54
N SER A 659 12.69 15.10 26.49
CA SER A 659 13.86 14.27 26.14
C SER A 659 15.10 15.08 25.69
N ILE A 660 14.93 16.32 25.22
CA ILE A 660 16.03 17.25 24.92
C ILE A 660 16.56 17.85 26.22
N VAL A 661 15.67 18.41 27.04
CA VAL A 661 16.00 19.06 28.30
C VAL A 661 16.67 18.09 29.25
N GLU A 662 16.16 16.87 29.39
CA GLU A 662 16.73 15.79 30.23
C GLU A 662 18.11 15.29 29.77
N LYS A 663 18.43 15.39 28.47
CA LYS A 663 19.72 14.89 27.95
C LYS A 663 20.84 15.94 27.94
N PHE A 664 20.49 17.22 27.78
CA PHE A 664 21.44 18.30 27.51
C PHE A 664 21.47 19.41 28.57
N SER A 665 20.77 19.24 29.71
CA SER A 665 20.84 20.17 30.84
C SER A 665 22.15 20.02 31.63
N LEU A 666 23.12 20.89 31.34
CA LEU A 666 24.30 21.10 32.21
C LEU A 666 24.00 21.97 33.45
N ASP A 667 22.83 22.60 33.47
CA ASP A 667 22.40 23.61 34.44
C ASP A 667 21.02 23.24 35.01
N LYS A 668 20.96 23.03 36.33
CA LYS A 668 19.74 22.61 37.04
C LYS A 668 18.69 23.74 37.10
N LEU A 669 19.08 25.02 37.10
CA LEU A 669 18.12 26.13 37.07
C LEU A 669 17.40 26.17 35.71
N TRP A 670 18.17 26.15 34.62
CA TRP A 670 17.61 26.14 33.27
C TRP A 670 16.73 24.91 32.99
N TYR A 671 17.08 23.73 33.52
CA TYR A 671 16.23 22.53 33.45
C TYR A 671 14.84 22.80 34.05
N LEU A 672 14.80 23.33 35.28
CA LEU A 672 13.56 23.60 36.00
C LEU A 672 12.70 24.64 35.25
N ASP A 673 13.31 25.72 34.75
CA ASP A 673 12.62 26.75 33.95
C ASP A 673 11.91 26.16 32.73
N GLN A 674 12.60 25.32 31.94
CA GLN A 674 12.00 24.72 30.75
C GLN A 674 10.89 23.72 31.14
N MET A 675 11.10 22.92 32.18
CA MET A 675 10.11 21.94 32.64
C MET A 675 8.85 22.60 33.21
N PHE A 676 8.97 23.67 33.98
CA PHE A 676 7.81 24.43 34.48
C PHE A 676 7.05 25.12 33.33
N ARG A 677 7.75 25.67 32.33
CA ARG A 677 7.11 26.26 31.14
C ARG A 677 6.37 25.21 30.30
N VAL A 678 6.95 24.02 30.11
CA VAL A 678 6.30 22.90 29.41
C VAL A 678 5.07 22.40 30.17
N LEU A 679 5.17 22.20 31.49
CA LEU A 679 4.03 21.82 32.33
C LEU A 679 2.89 22.84 32.29
N SER A 680 3.20 24.14 32.19
CA SER A 680 2.21 25.22 32.07
C SER A 680 1.49 25.23 30.72
N LEU A 681 2.19 24.91 29.62
CA LEU A 681 1.62 24.94 28.27
C LEU A 681 0.93 23.64 27.85
N ALA A 682 1.39 22.49 28.35
CA ALA A 682 0.98 21.17 27.87
C ALA A 682 1.04 20.06 28.93
N GLY A 683 0.94 20.37 30.23
CA GLY A 683 1.03 19.39 31.32
C GLY A 683 0.11 18.16 31.17
N ASN A 684 -1.09 18.31 30.60
CA ASN A 684 -2.01 17.21 30.31
C ASN A 684 -1.50 16.20 29.25
N TYR A 685 -0.43 16.53 28.53
CA TYR A 685 0.27 15.65 27.57
C TYR A 685 1.63 15.16 28.10
N VAL A 686 2.03 15.55 29.32
CA VAL A 686 3.27 15.10 29.96
C VAL A 686 3.04 13.75 30.63
N LYS A 687 3.81 12.72 30.23
CA LYS A 687 3.75 11.37 30.82
C LYS A 687 4.23 11.37 32.27
N ASP A 688 3.62 10.52 33.09
CA ASP A 688 3.82 10.54 34.54
C ASP A 688 5.28 10.37 34.97
N ASP A 689 6.05 9.51 34.30
CA ASP A 689 7.47 9.29 34.58
C ASP A 689 8.30 10.58 34.66
N VAL A 690 7.91 11.59 33.86
CA VAL A 690 8.63 12.85 33.69
C VAL A 690 8.40 13.78 34.87
N TRP A 691 7.15 13.92 35.35
CA TRP A 691 6.88 14.79 36.50
C TRP A 691 7.28 14.14 37.84
N HIS A 692 7.30 12.81 37.93
CA HIS A 692 7.95 12.11 39.04
C HIS A 692 9.47 12.33 39.05
N ALA A 693 10.14 12.29 37.89
CA ALA A 693 11.58 12.59 37.80
C ALA A 693 11.92 14.03 38.20
N LEU A 694 11.07 15.00 37.82
CA LEU A 694 11.17 16.40 38.24
C LEU A 694 11.10 16.55 39.78
N ILE A 695 10.17 15.85 40.45
CA ILE A 695 10.07 15.80 41.91
C ILE A 695 11.35 15.25 42.56
N VAL A 696 11.92 14.17 42.01
CA VAL A 696 13.19 13.59 42.51
C VAL A 696 14.34 14.61 42.37
N LEU A 697 14.48 15.26 41.22
CA LEU A 697 15.51 16.29 41.01
C LEU A 697 15.36 17.46 42.00
N MET A 698 14.13 17.94 42.21
CA MET A 698 13.83 19.01 43.16
C MET A 698 14.13 18.61 44.62
N SER A 699 13.88 17.34 45.00
CA SER A 699 14.21 16.85 46.33
C SER A 699 15.72 16.89 46.64
N ASN A 700 16.55 16.67 45.61
CA ASN A 700 18.01 16.72 45.71
C ASN A 700 18.60 18.14 45.56
N ALA A 701 17.87 19.09 44.97
CA ALA A 701 18.35 20.45 44.68
C ALA A 701 17.97 21.45 45.79
N SER A 702 18.49 21.26 47.00
CA SER A 702 18.15 22.05 48.21
C SER A 702 18.24 23.57 48.03
N GLU A 703 19.25 24.07 47.31
CA GLU A 703 19.45 25.49 47.02
C GLU A 703 18.33 26.08 46.14
N LEU A 704 17.76 25.28 45.22
CA LEU A 704 16.77 25.70 44.24
C LEU A 704 15.31 25.47 44.69
N GLN A 705 15.08 24.87 45.86
CA GLN A 705 13.72 24.58 46.37
C GLN A 705 12.88 25.85 46.57
N GLY A 706 13.48 26.93 47.09
CA GLY A 706 12.81 28.23 47.29
C GLY A 706 12.39 28.90 45.98
N TYR A 707 13.29 28.92 44.98
CA TYR A 707 12.98 29.37 43.62
C TYR A 707 11.84 28.54 43.00
N SER A 708 11.96 27.22 43.10
CA SER A 708 11.04 26.28 42.45
C SER A 708 9.61 26.42 42.96
N ILE A 709 9.40 26.56 44.28
CA ILE A 709 8.05 26.74 44.83
C ILE A 709 7.45 28.10 44.43
N ARG A 710 8.23 29.20 44.42
CA ARG A 710 7.74 30.51 43.94
C ARG A 710 7.37 30.47 42.46
N SER A 711 8.19 29.85 41.62
CA SER A 711 7.95 29.71 40.18
C SER A 711 6.72 28.83 39.89
N LEU A 712 6.60 27.66 40.54
CA LEU A 712 5.43 26.78 40.44
C LEU A 712 4.15 27.43 40.98
N TYR A 713 4.23 28.25 42.02
CA TYR A 713 3.06 28.97 42.56
C TYR A 713 2.55 30.04 41.58
N LYS A 714 3.44 30.83 40.97
CA LYS A 714 3.10 31.76 39.86
C LYS A 714 2.48 30.98 38.67
N ALA A 715 3.05 29.84 38.31
CA ALA A 715 2.54 28.99 37.23
C ALA A 715 1.15 28.38 37.54
N LEU A 716 0.91 27.93 38.78
CA LEU A 716 -0.37 27.36 39.22
C LEU A 716 -1.51 28.39 39.13
N GLN A 717 -1.24 29.65 39.49
CA GLN A 717 -2.19 30.75 39.33
C GLN A 717 -2.49 31.06 37.86
N ALA A 718 -1.49 31.00 36.97
CA ALA A 718 -1.63 31.34 35.56
C ALA A 718 -2.17 30.21 34.66
N SER A 719 -1.91 28.94 34.99
CA SER A 719 -2.10 27.79 34.11
C SER A 719 -2.68 26.55 34.82
N GLY A 720 -3.49 26.77 35.85
CA GLY A 720 -4.02 25.71 36.71
C GLY A 720 -4.93 24.66 36.04
N GLU A 721 -5.25 24.74 34.74
CA GLU A 721 -6.00 23.70 34.01
C GLU A 721 -5.16 22.44 33.70
N GLN A 722 -3.83 22.51 33.85
CA GLN A 722 -2.90 21.42 33.56
C GLN A 722 -2.70 20.54 34.79
N GLU A 723 -3.22 19.31 34.79
CA GLU A 723 -3.16 18.42 35.97
C GLU A 723 -1.73 18.10 36.41
N SER A 724 -0.81 17.82 35.49
CA SER A 724 0.57 17.45 35.85
C SER A 724 1.34 18.63 36.48
N LEU A 725 1.01 19.88 36.11
CA LEU A 725 1.51 21.06 36.82
C LEU A 725 0.93 21.13 38.24
N VAL A 726 -0.38 20.91 38.37
CA VAL A 726 -1.10 20.91 39.64
C VAL A 726 -0.54 19.85 40.60
N ARG A 727 -0.33 18.60 40.14
CA ARG A 727 0.29 17.51 40.92
C ARG A 727 1.65 17.92 41.50
N VAL A 728 2.56 18.44 40.66
CA VAL A 728 3.90 18.90 41.09
C VAL A 728 3.78 20.07 42.07
N ALA A 729 3.00 21.10 41.75
CA ALA A 729 2.85 22.28 42.59
C ALA A 729 2.28 21.94 43.98
N ILE A 730 1.25 21.09 44.07
CA ILE A 730 0.68 20.62 45.35
C ILE A 730 1.71 19.90 46.21
N TRP A 731 2.54 19.04 45.61
CA TRP A 731 3.60 18.32 46.33
C TRP A 731 4.65 19.30 46.87
N CYS A 732 5.11 20.24 46.03
CA CYS A 732 6.07 21.27 46.43
C CYS A 732 5.54 22.16 47.55
N ILE A 733 4.26 22.59 47.48
CA ILE A 733 3.60 23.36 48.54
C ILE A 733 3.57 22.58 49.86
N GLY A 734 3.32 21.27 49.80
CA GLY A 734 3.27 20.40 50.98
C GLY A 734 4.62 20.19 51.68
N GLU A 735 5.73 20.10 50.93
CA GLU A 735 7.10 19.95 51.50
C GLU A 735 7.74 21.29 51.87
N TYR A 736 7.56 22.32 51.05
CA TYR A 736 8.36 23.56 51.08
C TYR A 736 7.53 24.83 51.33
N GLY A 737 6.24 24.74 51.70
CA GLY A 737 5.37 25.90 51.93
C GLY A 737 5.94 26.94 52.92
N GLU A 738 6.72 26.49 53.90
CA GLU A 738 7.45 27.37 54.84
C GLU A 738 8.49 28.28 54.14
N MET A 739 9.07 27.85 53.01
CA MET A 739 10.02 28.64 52.23
C MET A 739 9.31 29.64 51.31
N LEU A 740 8.07 29.34 50.87
CA LEU A 740 7.24 30.25 50.08
C LEU A 740 6.77 31.46 50.90
N VAL A 741 6.29 31.24 52.12
CA VAL A 741 5.80 32.32 53.01
C VAL A 741 6.95 33.16 53.57
N ASN A 742 8.02 32.52 54.06
CA ASN A 742 9.14 33.23 54.68
C ASN A 742 10.18 33.78 53.68
N ASN A 743 10.01 33.54 52.37
CA ASN A 743 10.93 33.94 51.30
C ASN A 743 12.41 33.49 51.49
N LEU A 744 12.64 32.38 52.22
CA LEU A 744 13.98 31.77 52.32
C LEU A 744 14.48 31.34 50.94
N SER A 745 15.80 31.37 50.78
CA SER A 745 16.52 31.06 49.53
C SER A 745 15.96 31.83 48.32
N MET A 746 15.95 33.17 48.38
CA MET A 746 15.82 34.01 47.19
C MET A 746 17.14 34.04 46.40
N LEU A 747 17.02 34.10 45.07
CA LEU A 747 18.12 34.37 44.15
C LEU A 747 18.06 35.86 43.74
N ASP A 748 19.21 36.48 43.46
CA ASP A 748 19.33 37.93 43.13
C ASP A 748 18.53 38.39 41.89
N MET A 749 17.93 37.44 41.15
CA MET A 749 17.17 37.66 39.92
C MET A 749 15.64 37.61 40.12
N GLU A 750 15.13 37.39 41.34
CA GLU A 750 13.69 37.26 41.60
C GLU A 750 12.99 38.54 42.09
N GLU A 751 11.76 38.76 41.60
CA GLU A 751 10.80 39.67 42.22
C GLU A 751 10.15 39.00 43.45
N PRO A 752 10.22 39.60 44.66
CA PRO A 752 9.62 39.04 45.86
C PRO A 752 8.10 38.88 45.74
N ILE A 753 7.58 37.73 46.17
CA ILE A 753 6.13 37.53 46.33
C ILE A 753 5.76 37.68 47.81
N THR A 754 4.71 38.44 48.12
CA THR A 754 4.03 38.35 49.42
C THR A 754 2.93 37.30 49.34
N VAL A 755 3.17 36.11 49.91
CA VAL A 755 2.21 35.01 50.02
C VAL A 755 1.96 34.72 51.49
N THR A 756 0.70 34.65 51.90
CA THR A 756 0.30 34.31 53.27
C THR A 756 0.09 32.81 53.44
N GLU A 757 0.09 32.33 54.68
CA GLU A 757 -0.25 30.93 55.00
C GLU A 757 -1.66 30.55 54.51
N SER A 758 -2.59 31.52 54.46
CA SER A 758 -3.93 31.36 53.91
C SER A 758 -3.91 31.11 52.40
N ASP A 759 -3.19 31.91 51.62
CA ASP A 759 -3.18 31.80 50.15
C ASP A 759 -2.62 30.44 49.68
N ALA A 760 -1.64 29.89 50.43
CA ALA A 760 -1.09 28.57 50.18
C ALA A 760 -2.12 27.44 50.43
N VAL A 761 -3.02 27.60 51.42
CA VAL A 761 -4.13 26.66 51.67
C VAL A 761 -5.24 26.83 50.64
N ASP A 762 -5.58 28.07 50.27
CA ASP A 762 -6.56 28.39 49.23
C ASP A 762 -6.21 27.71 47.89
N ALA A 763 -4.94 27.75 47.49
CA ALA A 763 -4.47 27.11 46.26
C ALA A 763 -4.69 25.58 46.24
N VAL A 764 -4.52 24.91 47.38
CA VAL A 764 -4.76 23.45 47.50
C VAL A 764 -6.24 23.13 47.63
N GLU A 765 -7.03 23.98 48.30
CA GLU A 765 -8.49 23.84 48.38
C GLU A 765 -9.15 23.99 47.00
N ILE A 766 -8.75 25.02 46.23
CA ILE A 766 -9.21 25.23 44.84
C ILE A 766 -8.84 24.04 43.94
N ALA A 767 -7.66 23.44 44.13
CA ALA A 767 -7.28 22.24 43.39
C ALA A 767 -8.13 21.01 43.74
N LEU A 768 -8.45 20.83 45.04
CA LEU A 768 -9.27 19.71 45.53
C LEU A 768 -10.73 19.79 45.08
N GLN A 769 -11.32 21.00 45.09
CA GLN A 769 -12.73 21.22 44.72
C GLN A 769 -13.02 21.12 43.22
N ARG A 770 -12.01 21.11 42.35
CA ARG A 770 -12.21 21.04 40.89
C ARG A 770 -12.81 19.71 40.45
N TYR A 771 -13.86 19.78 39.62
CA TYR A 771 -14.57 18.62 39.10
C TYR A 771 -13.67 17.70 38.25
N SER A 772 -12.79 18.27 37.42
CA SER A 772 -11.91 17.56 36.50
C SER A 772 -10.74 16.82 37.14
N ALA A 773 -10.41 17.10 38.41
CA ALA A 773 -9.24 16.52 39.06
C ALA A 773 -9.36 15.00 39.21
N ASP A 774 -8.34 14.28 38.78
CA ASP A 774 -8.22 12.83 38.98
C ASP A 774 -8.08 12.48 40.48
N VAL A 775 -8.36 11.21 40.82
CA VAL A 775 -8.20 10.64 42.15
C VAL A 775 -6.78 10.85 42.67
N THR A 776 -5.74 10.66 41.86
CA THR A 776 -4.34 10.88 42.28
C THR A 776 -4.12 12.32 42.73
N THR A 777 -4.61 13.30 41.95
CA THR A 777 -4.50 14.73 42.24
C THR A 777 -5.19 15.08 43.56
N ARG A 778 -6.43 14.59 43.78
CA ARG A 778 -7.17 14.82 45.04
C ARG A 778 -6.49 14.13 46.24
N ALA A 779 -5.93 12.94 46.04
CA ALA A 779 -5.19 12.21 47.08
C ALA A 779 -3.89 12.94 47.48
N MET A 780 -3.23 13.59 46.52
CA MET A 780 -2.09 14.49 46.77
C MET A 780 -2.51 15.78 47.48
N CYS A 781 -3.66 16.40 47.14
CA CYS A 781 -4.20 17.55 47.89
C CYS A 781 -4.35 17.22 49.38
N LEU A 782 -4.95 16.08 49.72
CA LEU A 782 -5.17 15.67 51.11
C LEU A 782 -3.84 15.48 51.89
N VAL A 783 -2.81 14.92 51.24
CA VAL A 783 -1.47 14.77 51.86
C VAL A 783 -0.77 16.11 52.03
N SER A 784 -0.89 17.01 51.05
CA SER A 784 -0.34 18.37 51.13
C SER A 784 -1.01 19.16 52.26
N LEU A 785 -2.35 19.12 52.36
CA LEU A 785 -3.12 19.68 53.47
C LEU A 785 -2.65 19.14 54.84
N LEU A 786 -2.45 17.82 54.97
CA LEU A 786 -1.94 17.24 56.22
C LEU A 786 -0.57 17.84 56.60
N LYS A 787 0.38 17.90 55.66
CA LYS A 787 1.72 18.49 55.88
C LYS A 787 1.63 19.98 56.22
N LEU A 788 0.85 20.76 55.47
CA LEU A 788 0.59 22.17 55.76
C LEU A 788 0.04 22.38 57.17
N SER A 789 -0.85 21.50 57.65
CA SER A 789 -1.40 21.60 59.02
C SER A 789 -0.36 21.44 60.14
N SER A 790 0.84 20.96 59.84
CA SER A 790 1.98 20.93 60.77
C SER A 790 3.01 22.05 60.53
N ARG A 791 3.04 22.63 59.32
CA ARG A 791 3.92 23.76 58.96
C ARG A 791 3.31 25.12 59.35
N PHE A 792 1.98 25.22 59.26
CA PHE A 792 1.19 26.42 59.56
C PHE A 792 0.19 26.13 60.69
N PRO A 793 0.61 26.26 61.97
CA PRO A 793 -0.30 26.13 63.11
C PRO A 793 -1.57 27.01 63.05
N PRO A 794 -1.52 28.29 62.60
CA PRO A 794 -2.70 29.16 62.54
C PRO A 794 -3.84 28.64 61.66
N THR A 795 -3.52 27.99 60.52
CA THR A 795 -4.53 27.51 59.56
C THR A 795 -4.97 26.06 59.81
N SER A 796 -4.38 25.36 60.78
CA SER A 796 -4.63 23.93 61.03
C SER A 796 -6.09 23.58 61.35
N GLU A 797 -6.88 24.48 61.93
CA GLU A 797 -8.31 24.24 62.19
C GLU A 797 -9.15 24.34 60.91
N ARG A 798 -8.88 25.32 60.04
CA ARG A 798 -9.52 25.40 58.71
C ARG A 798 -9.19 24.19 57.84
N ILE A 799 -7.92 23.76 57.84
CA ILE A 799 -7.49 22.56 57.10
C ILE A 799 -8.26 21.31 57.56
N LYS A 800 -8.47 21.16 58.87
CA LYS A 800 -9.25 20.08 59.49
C LYS A 800 -10.72 20.07 59.03
N GLU A 801 -11.33 21.23 58.79
CA GLU A 801 -12.68 21.32 58.21
C GLU A 801 -12.70 20.84 56.75
N ILE A 802 -11.78 21.32 55.90
CA ILE A 802 -11.64 20.93 54.48
C ILE A 802 -11.41 19.41 54.35
N VAL A 803 -10.52 18.85 55.18
CA VAL A 803 -10.28 17.40 55.23
C VAL A 803 -11.53 16.65 55.69
N ALA A 804 -12.28 17.17 56.68
CA ALA A 804 -13.48 16.51 57.20
C ALA A 804 -14.66 16.47 56.20
N GLN A 805 -14.79 17.45 55.29
CA GLN A 805 -15.79 17.42 54.21
C GLN A 805 -15.65 16.17 53.31
N ASN A 806 -14.44 15.63 53.17
CA ASN A 806 -14.15 14.51 52.28
C ASN A 806 -14.49 13.12 52.87
N LYS A 807 -14.96 13.03 54.12
CA LYS A 807 -15.27 11.74 54.78
C LYS A 807 -16.43 10.98 54.14
N GLY A 808 -17.34 11.69 53.47
CA GLY A 808 -18.47 11.12 52.74
C GLY A 808 -18.20 10.76 51.27
N ASN A 809 -16.95 10.83 50.82
CA ASN A 809 -16.58 10.57 49.42
C ASN A 809 -16.81 9.08 49.07
N THR A 810 -17.31 8.81 47.85
CA THR A 810 -17.54 7.45 47.34
C THR A 810 -16.24 6.76 46.90
N VAL A 811 -15.16 7.50 46.71
CA VAL A 811 -13.83 6.95 46.43
C VAL A 811 -13.17 6.54 47.76
N LEU A 812 -13.10 5.23 47.99
CA LEU A 812 -12.62 4.61 49.25
C LEU A 812 -11.23 5.13 49.67
N GLU A 813 -10.33 5.34 48.70
CA GLU A 813 -8.98 5.88 48.90
C GLU A 813 -8.98 7.29 49.52
N LEU A 814 -9.80 8.20 48.96
CA LEU A 814 -9.95 9.58 49.45
C LEU A 814 -10.68 9.61 50.80
N GLN A 815 -11.66 8.73 50.98
CA GLN A 815 -12.38 8.56 52.25
C GLN A 815 -11.44 8.07 53.36
N GLN A 816 -10.59 7.07 53.08
CA GLN A 816 -9.60 6.55 54.03
C GLN A 816 -8.64 7.66 54.47
N ARG A 817 -7.97 8.33 53.52
CA ARG A 817 -7.08 9.48 53.83
C ARG A 817 -7.79 10.56 54.63
N SER A 818 -9.03 10.91 54.27
CA SER A 818 -9.82 11.93 54.97
C SER A 818 -10.10 11.54 56.44
N ILE A 819 -10.40 10.28 56.71
CA ILE A 819 -10.67 9.77 58.07
C ILE A 819 -9.37 9.72 58.89
N GLU A 820 -8.30 9.15 58.33
CA GLU A 820 -6.98 9.04 58.97
C GLU A 820 -6.40 10.42 59.31
N PHE A 821 -6.36 11.33 58.33
CA PHE A 821 -5.75 12.65 58.49
C PHE A 821 -6.56 13.51 59.48
N SER A 822 -7.89 13.38 59.46
CA SER A 822 -8.75 14.01 60.48
C SER A 822 -8.54 13.41 61.88
N SER A 823 -8.13 12.15 62.01
CA SER A 823 -7.81 11.53 63.30
C SER A 823 -6.46 12.04 63.82
N ILE A 824 -5.43 12.07 62.96
CA ILE A 824 -4.08 12.57 63.27
C ILE A 824 -4.15 14.01 63.80
N ILE A 825 -4.84 14.91 63.08
CA ILE A 825 -4.94 16.33 63.45
C ILE A 825 -5.72 16.54 64.77
N GLN A 826 -6.66 15.65 65.12
CA GLN A 826 -7.48 15.80 66.33
C GLN A 826 -6.92 15.10 67.57
N ARG A 827 -6.24 13.95 67.42
CA ARG A 827 -5.89 13.05 68.54
C ARG A 827 -4.38 12.90 68.76
N HIS A 828 -3.55 13.15 67.75
CA HIS A 828 -2.13 12.80 67.75
C HIS A 828 -1.21 13.99 67.46
N GLN A 829 -1.60 15.19 67.91
CA GLN A 829 -0.87 16.45 67.72
C GLN A 829 0.59 16.40 68.22
N SER A 830 0.93 15.54 69.18
CA SER A 830 2.29 15.32 69.69
C SER A 830 3.18 14.46 68.77
N ILE A 831 2.59 13.60 67.94
CA ILE A 831 3.31 12.73 66.98
C ILE A 831 3.36 13.39 65.60
N LYS A 832 2.35 14.23 65.29
CA LYS A 832 2.15 14.95 64.03
C LYS A 832 3.41 15.62 63.47
N SER A 833 4.21 16.29 64.32
CA SER A 833 5.42 16.99 63.89
C SER A 833 6.53 16.06 63.41
N SER A 834 6.70 14.90 64.03
CA SER A 834 7.74 13.93 63.64
C SER A 834 7.30 13.04 62.48
N LEU A 835 6.00 12.70 62.41
CA LEU A 835 5.42 11.99 61.27
C LEU A 835 5.45 12.82 59.96
N LEU A 836 5.52 14.14 60.06
CA LEU A 836 5.46 15.09 58.93
C LEU A 836 6.77 15.89 58.75
N GLU A 837 7.89 15.29 59.17
CA GLU A 837 9.23 15.70 58.76
C GLU A 837 9.38 15.61 57.23
N ARG A 838 10.36 16.34 56.66
CA ARG A 838 10.58 16.38 55.20
C ARG A 838 10.97 14.98 54.70
N MET A 839 10.46 14.57 53.55
CA MET A 839 10.83 13.26 52.99
C MET A 839 12.34 13.18 52.70
N PRO A 840 13.02 12.05 53.00
CA PRO A 840 14.42 11.85 52.62
C PRO A 840 14.62 12.01 51.12
N ALA A 841 15.73 12.66 50.73
CA ALA A 841 16.07 12.86 49.33
C ALA A 841 16.25 11.51 48.61
N LEU A 842 15.59 11.37 47.45
CA LEU A 842 15.57 10.12 46.69
C LEU A 842 16.79 10.04 45.76
N ASP A 843 17.53 8.94 45.82
CA ASP A 843 18.71 8.71 44.97
C ASP A 843 18.37 8.80 43.47
N GLU A 844 18.85 9.88 42.86
CA GLU A 844 18.66 10.26 41.45
C GLU A 844 19.11 9.12 40.50
N ALA A 845 20.22 8.46 40.80
CA ALA A 845 20.78 7.39 39.98
C ALA A 845 19.94 6.10 40.07
N ASN A 846 19.58 5.67 41.29
CA ASN A 846 18.74 4.48 41.48
C ASN A 846 17.32 4.68 40.91
N TYR A 847 16.76 5.90 40.97
CA TYR A 847 15.47 6.20 40.36
C TYR A 847 15.54 6.13 38.83
N LEU A 848 16.54 6.78 38.21
CA LEU A 848 16.72 6.77 36.75
C LEU A 848 17.01 5.36 36.20
N VAL A 849 17.79 4.54 36.91
CA VAL A 849 18.03 3.13 36.53
C VAL A 849 16.74 2.31 36.58
N LYS A 850 15.90 2.47 37.63
CA LYS A 850 14.60 1.78 37.70
C LYS A 850 13.64 2.24 36.60
N ARG A 851 13.60 3.54 36.28
CA ARG A 851 12.82 4.11 35.17
C ARG A 851 13.27 3.56 33.81
N ALA A 852 14.58 3.45 33.58
CA ALA A 852 15.13 2.81 32.37
C ALA A 852 14.78 1.32 32.26
N ALA A 853 14.79 0.58 33.37
CA ALA A 853 14.41 -0.84 33.42
C ALA A 853 12.89 -1.07 33.20
N ALA A 854 12.04 -0.18 33.71
CA ALA A 854 10.60 -0.21 33.44
C ALA A 854 10.32 0.03 31.94
N ALA A 855 10.97 1.03 31.34
CA ALA A 855 10.82 1.36 29.93
C ALA A 855 11.30 0.23 28.99
N SER A 856 12.43 -0.43 29.30
CA SER A 856 12.92 -1.56 28.51
C SER A 856 12.04 -2.81 28.66
N THR A 857 11.43 -3.02 29.83
CA THR A 857 10.47 -4.11 30.06
C THR A 857 9.21 -3.92 29.21
N GLN A 858 8.67 -2.70 29.09
CA GLN A 858 7.55 -2.42 28.19
C GLN A 858 7.92 -2.63 26.71
N ALA A 859 9.14 -2.25 26.30
CA ALA A 859 9.61 -2.51 24.94
C ALA A 859 9.74 -4.02 24.64
N ALA A 860 10.20 -4.82 25.61
CA ALA A 860 10.36 -6.27 25.47
C ALA A 860 9.02 -7.02 25.26
N VAL A 861 7.88 -6.50 25.74
CA VAL A 861 6.56 -7.09 25.45
C VAL A 861 6.15 -6.90 23.97
N SER A 862 6.84 -6.03 23.23
CA SER A 862 6.57 -5.74 21.82
C SER A 862 7.55 -6.36 20.81
N SER A 863 8.60 -7.07 21.25
CA SER A 863 9.52 -7.77 20.34
C SER A 863 10.23 -8.99 20.98
N VAL A 864 10.70 -9.92 20.13
CA VAL A 864 11.46 -11.13 20.49
C VAL A 864 10.66 -12.25 21.16
N ASN A 865 9.87 -12.95 20.33
CA ASN A 865 9.49 -14.34 20.58
C ASN A 865 10.48 -15.27 19.85
N SER A 866 11.74 -15.31 20.32
CA SER A 866 12.81 -16.16 19.74
C SER A 866 13.98 -16.32 20.72
N ALA A 867 14.16 -17.52 21.27
CA ALA A 867 15.31 -17.85 22.11
C ALA A 867 16.51 -18.33 21.27
N PRO A 868 17.76 -17.95 21.61
CA PRO A 868 18.95 -18.63 21.11
C PRO A 868 19.21 -19.95 21.88
N ALA A 869 19.79 -20.94 21.20
CA ALA A 869 20.05 -22.27 21.75
C ALA A 869 21.33 -22.34 22.61
N VAL A 870 21.47 -23.42 23.40
CA VAL A 870 22.60 -23.63 24.32
C VAL A 870 23.42 -24.86 23.94
N THR A 871 24.69 -24.66 23.60
CA THR A 871 25.78 -25.65 23.60
C THR A 871 27.12 -24.91 23.81
N SER A 872 28.17 -25.45 24.45
CA SER A 872 28.28 -26.42 25.55
C SER A 872 29.75 -26.50 25.96
N GLY A 873 30.13 -26.27 27.22
CA GLY A 873 31.53 -26.41 27.65
C GLY A 873 31.84 -25.96 29.08
N GLY A 874 31.94 -26.91 30.02
CA GLY A 874 32.68 -26.75 31.28
C GLY A 874 34.15 -27.19 31.12
N PRO A 875 34.93 -27.45 32.20
CA PRO A 875 34.55 -27.63 33.62
C PRO A 875 35.28 -26.63 34.57
N LEU A 876 34.96 -26.53 35.87
CA LEU A 876 35.43 -27.40 36.97
C LEU A 876 34.75 -27.07 38.33
N LYS A 877 35.01 -27.90 39.35
CA LYS A 877 34.25 -28.00 40.62
C LYS A 877 34.53 -26.91 41.66
N LEU A 878 33.54 -26.69 42.52
CA LEU A 878 33.62 -25.98 43.80
C LEU A 878 34.46 -26.73 44.86
N PRO A 879 34.88 -26.03 45.92
CA PRO A 879 34.86 -26.53 47.30
C PRO A 879 33.80 -25.80 48.17
N ASN A 880 33.36 -26.47 49.25
CA ASN A 880 32.21 -26.09 50.08
C ASN A 880 32.39 -24.77 50.87
N GLY A 881 31.29 -24.04 51.08
CA GLY A 881 31.18 -22.94 52.04
C GLY A 881 29.73 -22.43 52.15
N VAL A 882 29.07 -22.65 53.29
CA VAL A 882 27.62 -22.48 53.47
C VAL A 882 27.11 -21.07 53.11
N ALA A 883 26.38 -20.96 52.01
CA ALA A 883 25.54 -19.81 51.67
C ALA A 883 24.23 -20.31 51.02
N LYS A 884 23.24 -20.69 51.84
CA LYS A 884 21.89 -21.01 51.36
C LYS A 884 21.16 -19.67 51.08
N PRO A 885 20.39 -19.53 49.98
CA PRO A 885 19.88 -18.22 49.56
C PRO A 885 18.86 -17.63 50.55
N PRO A 886 18.77 -16.29 50.67
CA PRO A 886 17.62 -15.65 51.29
C PRO A 886 16.35 -15.93 50.46
N PRO A 887 15.25 -16.39 51.07
CA PRO A 887 13.97 -16.57 50.38
C PRO A 887 13.30 -15.21 50.11
N ALA A 888 12.36 -15.19 49.16
CA ALA A 888 11.62 -13.99 48.80
C ALA A 888 10.53 -13.64 49.84
N PRO A 889 10.16 -12.35 49.98
CA PRO A 889 8.88 -11.96 50.52
C PRO A 889 7.79 -12.10 49.43
N LEU A 890 6.84 -12.99 49.68
CA LEU A 890 5.47 -12.86 49.15
C LEU A 890 4.73 -11.80 49.97
N ALA A 891 3.48 -11.50 49.59
CA ALA A 891 2.73 -10.38 50.15
C ALA A 891 2.28 -10.57 51.61
N ASP A 892 2.42 -9.49 52.40
CA ASP A 892 1.55 -9.07 53.50
C ASP A 892 1.12 -7.62 53.15
N LEU A 893 -0.10 -7.11 53.36
CA LEU A 893 -1.27 -7.54 54.14
C LEU A 893 -1.13 -7.46 55.68
N LEU A 894 -1.21 -6.21 56.16
CA LEU A 894 -1.80 -5.81 57.45
C LEU A 894 -1.20 -6.36 58.76
N ASP A 895 -0.39 -5.49 59.36
CA ASP A 895 -0.53 -5.01 60.75
C ASP A 895 -0.26 -5.97 61.94
N LEU A 896 -0.06 -5.37 63.10
CA LEU A 896 0.40 -6.02 64.34
C LEU A 896 -0.78 -6.47 65.20
N GLY A 897 -0.62 -7.60 65.91
CA GLY A 897 -1.66 -8.16 66.78
C GLY A 897 -1.40 -7.99 68.27
N SER A 898 -2.48 -7.82 69.04
CA SER A 898 -2.73 -8.25 70.42
C SER A 898 -4.14 -7.79 70.83
N ASP A 899 -4.94 -8.49 71.66
CA ASP A 899 -4.78 -9.78 72.36
C ASP A 899 -6.11 -10.57 72.26
N ASP A 900 -6.06 -11.91 72.19
CA ASP A 900 -6.05 -12.75 73.40
C ASP A 900 -5.73 -14.23 73.05
N ALA A 901 -5.38 -15.03 74.05
CA ALA A 901 -4.88 -16.40 73.96
C ALA A 901 -5.78 -17.36 74.81
N PRO A 902 -5.44 -18.65 75.06
CA PRO A 902 -4.34 -19.47 74.53
C PRO A 902 -4.76 -20.88 74.03
N VAL A 903 -3.80 -21.68 73.54
CA VAL A 903 -3.48 -23.06 74.00
C VAL A 903 -2.20 -23.61 73.29
N THR A 904 -1.10 -23.54 74.03
CA THR A 904 0.11 -24.40 74.09
C THR A 904 0.67 -25.23 72.89
N THR A 905 1.95 -24.94 72.57
CA THR A 905 3.12 -25.86 72.40
C THR A 905 3.32 -26.75 71.15
N SER A 906 4.01 -26.17 70.16
CA SER A 906 5.36 -26.54 69.64
C SER A 906 5.69 -27.88 68.92
N ALA A 907 6.19 -27.72 67.67
CA ALA A 907 7.18 -28.52 66.93
C ALA A 907 6.77 -29.92 66.38
N PRO A 908 7.44 -30.49 65.34
CA PRO A 908 8.69 -30.05 64.68
C PRO A 908 8.60 -29.82 63.15
N THR A 909 9.76 -29.56 62.52
CA THR A 909 9.99 -29.33 61.08
C THR A 909 10.47 -30.58 60.33
N THR A 910 10.26 -30.68 59.00
CA THR A 910 11.34 -30.98 58.01
C THR A 910 10.90 -30.97 56.53
N SER A 911 11.89 -30.73 55.67
CA SER A 911 12.03 -31.19 54.29
C SER A 911 13.55 -31.42 54.05
N PRO A 912 14.03 -32.11 52.98
CA PRO A 912 13.33 -32.63 51.80
C PRO A 912 13.63 -34.14 51.56
N ASN A 913 13.62 -34.58 50.28
CA ASN A 913 14.01 -35.91 49.80
C ASN A 913 15.31 -36.46 50.42
N ASP A 914 15.40 -37.79 50.55
CA ASP A 914 16.58 -38.49 50.05
C ASP A 914 16.19 -39.65 49.13
N PHE A 915 16.60 -39.54 47.87
CA PHE A 915 16.60 -40.61 46.87
C PHE A 915 18.07 -40.94 46.64
N LEU A 916 18.62 -41.85 47.45
CA LEU A 916 19.86 -42.55 47.18
C LEU A 916 19.83 -43.92 47.85
N GLN A 917 20.32 -44.92 47.11
CA GLN A 917 21.03 -46.09 47.63
C GLN A 917 20.41 -46.84 48.83
N ASP A 918 19.16 -47.26 48.72
CA ASP A 918 18.76 -48.57 49.25
C ASP A 918 17.63 -49.21 48.41
N LEU A 919 17.81 -50.33 47.70
CA LEU A 919 19.02 -50.96 47.15
C LEU A 919 18.58 -51.91 46.01
N LEU A 920 19.51 -52.40 45.17
CA LEU A 920 19.32 -53.60 44.31
C LEU A 920 18.27 -53.58 43.16
N GLY A 921 17.98 -52.42 42.58
CA GLY A 921 18.40 -52.11 41.20
C GLY A 921 17.70 -52.68 39.93
N ILE A 922 17.76 -51.82 38.89
CA ILE A 922 17.85 -52.11 37.43
C ILE A 922 16.57 -52.53 36.67
N GLY A 923 16.16 -51.70 35.69
CA GLY A 923 15.76 -52.25 34.37
C GLY A 923 14.66 -51.62 33.50
N GLY A 924 14.73 -50.34 33.10
CA GLY A 924 14.26 -49.89 31.76
C GLY A 924 12.76 -49.73 31.42
N ALA A 925 12.30 -48.47 31.33
CA ALA A 925 11.68 -47.78 30.16
C ALA A 925 10.84 -48.53 29.07
N PRO A 926 9.92 -47.85 28.32
CA PRO A 926 9.27 -46.53 28.53
C PRO A 926 7.76 -46.43 28.12
N SER A 927 7.22 -45.21 28.22
CA SER A 927 6.25 -44.55 27.29
C SER A 927 4.71 -44.67 27.45
N THR A 928 4.07 -43.51 27.21
CA THR A 928 2.70 -43.23 26.72
C THR A 928 1.46 -43.75 27.47
N SER A 929 0.79 -42.81 28.14
CA SER A 929 -0.65 -42.52 27.93
C SER A 929 -0.73 -41.05 27.45
N THR A 930 -1.80 -40.53 26.83
CA THR A 930 -3.22 -40.60 27.18
C THR A 930 -4.14 -40.59 25.96
N ASP A 931 -5.36 -41.12 26.09
CA ASP A 931 -6.55 -40.40 25.65
C ASP A 931 -7.81 -40.84 26.46
N ILE A 932 -8.85 -40.00 26.44
CA ILE A 932 -10.25 -40.19 26.89
C ILE A 932 -10.52 -40.46 28.40
N LEU A 933 -10.98 -39.39 29.07
CA LEU A 933 -11.99 -39.37 30.16
C LEU A 933 -12.86 -38.12 29.88
N MET A 934 -14.20 -38.10 29.94
CA MET A 934 -15.20 -39.08 30.38
C MET A 934 -16.46 -39.07 29.49
N ASP A 935 -17.23 -40.17 29.47
CA ASP A 935 -18.67 -40.14 29.74
C ASP A 935 -19.17 -41.51 30.26
N LEU A 936 -20.39 -41.56 30.82
CA LEU A 936 -21.22 -42.75 31.07
C LEU A 936 -20.66 -43.85 32.00
N LEU A 937 -20.57 -43.52 33.29
CA LEU A 937 -20.90 -44.45 34.38
C LEU A 937 -22.41 -44.81 34.29
N SER A 938 -22.92 -46.01 34.59
CA SER A 938 -22.33 -47.27 35.08
C SER A 938 -23.32 -48.46 34.94
N ILE A 939 -22.91 -49.66 35.42
CA ILE A 939 -23.68 -50.88 35.74
C ILE A 939 -23.67 -51.99 34.64
N GLY A 940 -23.23 -53.22 35.01
CA GLY A 940 -23.44 -54.43 34.19
C GLY A 940 -22.25 -55.41 34.07
N SER A 941 -21.93 -56.13 35.14
CA SER A 941 -20.82 -57.13 35.24
C SER A 941 -20.82 -58.30 34.23
N SER A 942 -19.66 -58.53 33.58
CA SER A 942 -18.86 -59.79 33.51
C SER A 942 -19.49 -61.17 33.13
N PRO A 943 -18.69 -62.16 32.59
CA PRO A 943 -17.60 -62.08 31.60
C PRO A 943 -17.46 -63.34 30.66
N VAL A 944 -16.39 -63.38 29.82
CA VAL A 944 -15.62 -64.57 29.32
C VAL A 944 -16.08 -65.43 28.10
N GLN A 945 -15.19 -65.45 27.08
CA GLN A 945 -14.80 -66.49 26.07
C GLN A 945 -15.83 -67.28 25.22
N ASN A 946 -15.68 -67.21 23.88
CA ASN A 946 -14.87 -68.18 23.09
C ASN A 946 -14.67 -67.79 21.59
N GLY A 947 -13.90 -68.60 20.83
CA GLY A 947 -13.30 -68.23 19.53
C GLY A 947 -13.96 -68.75 18.20
N PRO A 948 -13.27 -68.57 17.04
CA PRO A 948 -13.75 -68.76 15.64
C PRO A 948 -13.50 -70.20 15.09
N PRO A 949 -13.65 -70.59 13.77
CA PRO A 949 -13.83 -69.76 12.55
C PRO A 949 -14.73 -70.29 11.37
N THR A 950 -14.86 -69.43 10.33
CA THR A 950 -15.07 -69.66 8.87
C THR A 950 -15.69 -70.95 8.29
N SER A 951 -16.70 -70.80 7.40
CA SER A 951 -16.75 -71.44 6.05
C SER A 951 -17.94 -70.94 5.20
N ASN A 952 -17.86 -71.09 3.86
CA ASN A 952 -18.91 -70.78 2.88
C ASN A 952 -19.71 -72.03 2.47
N PHE A 953 -20.97 -71.89 2.05
CA PHE A 953 -21.60 -72.66 0.96
C PHE A 953 -22.84 -71.93 0.38
N SER A 954 -23.36 -72.36 -0.77
CA SER A 954 -24.22 -71.52 -1.65
C SER A 954 -25.30 -72.28 -2.45
N LEU A 955 -26.35 -71.56 -2.88
CA LEU A 955 -27.29 -71.86 -3.99
C LEU A 955 -28.27 -73.05 -3.78
N PRO A 956 -29.33 -73.26 -4.61
CA PRO A 956 -29.71 -72.68 -5.93
C PRO A 956 -31.10 -71.98 -5.99
N GLY A 957 -31.63 -71.43 -7.11
CA GLY A 957 -31.04 -71.14 -8.45
C GLY A 957 -32.08 -71.04 -9.62
N ILE A 958 -31.63 -70.62 -10.83
CA ILE A 958 -32.31 -70.60 -12.17
C ILE A 958 -33.42 -69.51 -12.36
N GLU A 959 -33.62 -68.78 -13.47
CA GLU A 959 -32.76 -68.24 -14.58
C GLU A 959 -33.23 -66.76 -14.82
N ILE A 960 -33.58 -66.07 -15.94
CA ILE A 960 -33.66 -66.20 -17.44
C ILE A 960 -33.45 -64.75 -17.99
N LYS A 961 -32.87 -64.41 -19.16
CA LYS A 961 -31.80 -64.97 -20.03
C LYS A 961 -31.49 -63.98 -21.20
N PRO A 962 -30.26 -63.46 -21.38
CA PRO A 962 -29.90 -62.47 -22.43
C PRO A 962 -28.98 -63.03 -23.55
N PRO A 963 -28.66 -62.23 -24.60
CA PRO A 963 -27.50 -62.46 -25.48
C PRO A 963 -26.48 -61.28 -25.56
N PRO A 964 -25.23 -61.49 -26.06
CA PRO A 964 -24.06 -60.61 -25.80
C PRO A 964 -23.25 -60.19 -27.07
N VAL A 965 -22.05 -59.57 -26.90
CA VAL A 965 -20.76 -59.87 -27.59
C VAL A 965 -19.57 -59.21 -26.84
N THR A 966 -18.37 -59.80 -26.94
CA THR A 966 -17.06 -59.55 -26.26
C THR A 966 -16.02 -58.87 -27.23
N PRO A 967 -14.67 -58.67 -27.01
CA PRO A 967 -13.70 -59.34 -26.09
C PRO A 967 -12.57 -58.46 -25.45
N GLN A 968 -11.46 -59.10 -25.04
CA GLN A 968 -10.39 -58.62 -24.12
C GLN A 968 -9.06 -59.38 -24.36
N VAL A 969 -7.91 -58.87 -23.81
CA VAL A 969 -6.55 -59.51 -23.65
C VAL A 969 -5.76 -59.91 -24.93
N VAL A 970 -4.42 -60.15 -24.97
CA VAL A 970 -3.29 -60.29 -23.98
C VAL A 970 -1.92 -59.85 -24.60
N ASP A 971 -0.88 -59.62 -23.76
CA ASP A 971 0.58 -59.89 -23.94
C ASP A 971 1.40 -59.40 -25.18
N LEU A 972 2.74 -59.56 -25.28
CA LEU A 972 3.92 -59.27 -24.41
C LEU A 972 5.18 -59.30 -25.33
N LEU A 973 6.31 -58.70 -24.90
CA LEU A 973 7.70 -58.83 -25.40
C LEU A 973 7.95 -59.36 -26.84
N ASP A 974 8.46 -58.48 -27.72
CA ASP A 974 9.84 -58.59 -28.23
C ASP A 974 10.32 -57.22 -28.77
N GLY A 975 11.61 -57.05 -29.08
CA GLY A 975 12.12 -55.85 -29.73
C GLY A 975 13.58 -55.92 -30.19
N LEU A 976 13.81 -55.72 -31.50
CA LEU A 976 15.14 -55.52 -32.09
C LEU A 976 15.05 -54.84 -33.47
N SER A 977 16.21 -54.35 -33.96
CA SER A 977 16.51 -53.93 -35.34
C SER A 977 15.65 -52.84 -36.02
N SER A 978 16.25 -51.66 -36.06
CA SER A 978 16.11 -50.57 -37.03
C SER A 978 15.72 -50.92 -38.48
N SER A 979 14.82 -50.13 -39.07
CA SER A 979 14.95 -49.62 -40.45
C SER A 979 14.18 -48.30 -40.64
N THR A 980 14.60 -47.47 -41.60
CA THR A 980 14.09 -46.11 -41.82
C THR A 980 12.85 -46.08 -42.72
N SER A 981 11.81 -45.34 -42.33
CA SER A 981 10.85 -44.74 -43.27
C SER A 981 10.26 -43.45 -42.68
N LEU A 982 9.81 -42.55 -43.57
CA LEU A 982 9.19 -41.25 -43.22
C LEU A 982 7.67 -41.41 -43.10
N PRO A 983 6.97 -40.64 -42.25
CA PRO A 983 5.53 -40.46 -42.36
C PRO A 983 5.21 -39.45 -43.48
N ASP A 984 4.39 -39.86 -44.45
CA ASP A 984 4.05 -39.08 -45.65
C ASP A 984 3.12 -37.87 -45.39
N GLU A 985 3.07 -36.97 -46.37
CA GLU A 985 2.27 -35.74 -46.37
C GLU A 985 0.79 -35.95 -46.76
N ASN A 986 0.02 -34.84 -46.75
CA ASN A 986 -1.30 -34.66 -47.41
C ASN A 986 -2.55 -35.24 -46.73
N ALA A 987 -2.87 -34.73 -45.54
CA ALA A 987 -4.27 -34.68 -45.08
C ALA A 987 -5.07 -33.62 -45.89
N ALA A 988 -5.79 -34.07 -46.94
CA ALA A 988 -6.60 -33.19 -47.79
C ALA A 988 -7.93 -32.80 -47.09
N TYR A 989 -8.12 -31.49 -46.84
CA TYR A 989 -9.37 -30.96 -46.30
C TYR A 989 -10.46 -30.90 -47.39
N PRO A 990 -11.73 -31.24 -47.08
CA PRO A 990 -12.80 -31.22 -48.06
C PRO A 990 -13.14 -29.79 -48.53
N THR A 991 -13.32 -29.64 -49.84
CA THR A 991 -13.85 -28.41 -50.46
C THR A 991 -15.29 -28.16 -50.02
N ILE A 992 -15.61 -26.95 -49.58
CA ILE A 992 -16.97 -26.55 -49.19
C ILE A 992 -17.58 -25.59 -50.22
N THR A 993 -18.89 -25.70 -50.46
CA THR A 993 -19.66 -24.60 -51.07
C THR A 993 -19.86 -23.54 -49.99
N ALA A 994 -19.18 -22.41 -50.13
CA ALA A 994 -19.14 -21.33 -49.15
C ALA A 994 -20.33 -20.38 -49.29
N PHE A 995 -20.82 -20.19 -50.52
CA PHE A 995 -21.99 -19.37 -50.84
C PHE A 995 -22.58 -19.83 -52.18
N GLN A 996 -23.90 -19.76 -52.34
CA GLN A 996 -24.56 -19.95 -53.63
C GLN A 996 -25.81 -19.08 -53.69
N SER A 997 -25.88 -18.21 -54.70
CA SER A 997 -27.08 -17.46 -55.08
C SER A 997 -27.70 -18.04 -56.36
N ALA A 998 -28.71 -17.35 -56.90
CA ALA A 998 -29.29 -17.71 -58.20
C ALA A 998 -28.33 -17.43 -59.38
N THR A 999 -27.33 -16.57 -59.20
CA THR A 999 -26.41 -16.11 -60.25
C THR A 999 -24.97 -16.60 -60.05
N LEU A 1000 -24.53 -16.91 -58.83
CA LEU A 1000 -23.11 -17.19 -58.55
C LEU A 1000 -22.92 -18.26 -57.46
N ARG A 1001 -22.05 -19.24 -57.72
CA ARG A 1001 -21.59 -20.25 -56.74
C ARG A 1001 -20.13 -19.99 -56.35
N ILE A 1002 -19.84 -20.08 -55.05
CA ILE A 1002 -18.49 -19.95 -54.49
C ILE A 1002 -18.10 -21.25 -53.78
N THR A 1003 -16.99 -21.85 -54.20
CA THR A 1003 -16.39 -23.03 -53.58
C THR A 1003 -15.01 -22.71 -53.00
N PHE A 1004 -14.79 -23.09 -51.74
CA PHE A 1004 -13.53 -22.90 -51.00
C PHE A 1004 -12.82 -24.24 -50.81
N SER A 1005 -11.56 -24.30 -51.23
CA SER A 1005 -10.63 -25.41 -50.93
C SER A 1005 -9.51 -24.91 -50.00
N PHE A 1006 -8.95 -25.79 -49.17
CA PHE A 1006 -8.06 -25.40 -48.07
C PHE A 1006 -6.70 -26.09 -48.19
N LYS A 1007 -5.62 -25.33 -47.94
CA LYS A 1007 -4.25 -25.84 -47.77
C LYS A 1007 -3.62 -25.21 -46.54
N LYS A 1008 -2.98 -26.01 -45.68
CA LYS A 1008 -2.12 -25.49 -44.60
C LYS A 1008 -0.67 -25.46 -45.05
N GLN A 1009 0.10 -24.49 -44.55
CA GLN A 1009 1.54 -24.44 -44.81
C GLN A 1009 2.28 -25.39 -43.85
N PRO A 1010 3.23 -26.22 -44.33
CA PRO A 1010 4.13 -26.98 -43.45
C PRO A 1010 4.85 -26.05 -42.46
N GLY A 1011 4.94 -26.46 -41.19
CA GLY A 1011 5.61 -25.68 -40.14
C GLY A 1011 4.79 -24.55 -39.48
N LYS A 1012 3.59 -24.20 -39.97
CA LYS A 1012 2.72 -23.18 -39.34
C LYS A 1012 1.26 -23.65 -39.20
N PRO A 1013 0.86 -24.30 -38.09
CA PRO A 1013 -0.52 -24.78 -37.91
C PRO A 1013 -1.58 -23.67 -37.83
N GLN A 1014 -1.17 -22.42 -37.57
CA GLN A 1014 -2.02 -21.24 -37.45
C GLN A 1014 -2.28 -20.49 -38.77
N GLU A 1015 -1.61 -20.85 -39.87
CA GLU A 1015 -1.76 -20.19 -41.18
C GLU A 1015 -2.41 -21.14 -42.19
N THR A 1016 -3.60 -20.75 -42.67
CA THR A 1016 -4.46 -21.51 -43.58
C THR A 1016 -4.66 -20.70 -44.86
N THR A 1017 -4.24 -21.26 -46.00
CA THR A 1017 -4.55 -20.72 -47.33
C THR A 1017 -5.89 -21.27 -47.80
N ILE A 1018 -6.78 -20.36 -48.22
CA ILE A 1018 -8.10 -20.68 -48.78
C ILE A 1018 -8.07 -20.29 -50.26
N ASN A 1019 -8.28 -21.25 -51.15
CA ASN A 1019 -8.47 -20.99 -52.57
C ASN A 1019 -9.97 -20.94 -52.85
N ALA A 1020 -10.48 -19.73 -53.10
CA ALA A 1020 -11.84 -19.49 -53.56
C ALA A 1020 -11.92 -19.68 -55.08
N SER A 1021 -12.99 -20.33 -55.54
CA SER A 1021 -13.38 -20.44 -56.95
C SER A 1021 -14.80 -19.93 -57.12
N PHE A 1022 -14.98 -18.98 -58.05
CA PHE A 1022 -16.24 -18.33 -58.36
C PHE A 1022 -16.76 -18.86 -59.70
N THR A 1023 -17.97 -19.42 -59.70
CA THR A 1023 -18.61 -19.99 -60.89
C THR A 1023 -19.89 -19.20 -61.21
N ASN A 1024 -20.01 -18.70 -62.43
CA ASN A 1024 -21.22 -18.04 -62.91
C ASN A 1024 -22.30 -19.07 -63.25
N LEU A 1025 -23.51 -18.86 -62.71
CA LEU A 1025 -24.71 -19.65 -63.01
C LEU A 1025 -25.67 -18.92 -63.95
N ALA A 1026 -25.41 -17.65 -64.28
CA ALA A 1026 -26.21 -16.88 -65.23
C ALA A 1026 -25.86 -17.19 -66.69
N THR A 1027 -26.82 -16.96 -67.58
CA THR A 1027 -26.68 -17.02 -69.05
C THR A 1027 -25.92 -15.82 -69.63
N THR A 1028 -25.66 -14.79 -68.83
CA THR A 1028 -24.92 -13.58 -69.19
C THR A 1028 -23.58 -13.53 -68.45
N ALA A 1029 -22.53 -13.01 -69.08
CA ALA A 1029 -21.27 -12.76 -68.41
C ALA A 1029 -21.41 -11.65 -67.35
N LEU A 1030 -20.66 -11.76 -66.25
CA LEU A 1030 -20.60 -10.75 -65.19
C LEU A 1030 -19.29 -9.94 -65.36
N THR A 1031 -19.40 -8.61 -65.38
CA THR A 1031 -18.23 -7.70 -65.49
C THR A 1031 -17.99 -6.96 -64.17
N ASP A 1032 -16.83 -6.31 -64.05
CA ASP A 1032 -16.39 -5.58 -62.85
C ASP A 1032 -16.53 -6.40 -61.54
N PHE A 1033 -16.23 -7.69 -61.58
CA PHE A 1033 -16.35 -8.56 -60.40
C PHE A 1033 -15.29 -8.20 -59.34
N VAL A 1034 -15.76 -7.76 -58.18
CA VAL A 1034 -14.92 -7.47 -57.00
C VAL A 1034 -15.45 -8.25 -55.80
N PHE A 1035 -14.60 -9.10 -55.25
CA PHE A 1035 -14.85 -9.85 -54.02
C PHE A 1035 -14.17 -9.17 -52.81
N GLN A 1036 -14.94 -8.98 -51.73
CA GLN A 1036 -14.49 -8.42 -50.47
C GLN A 1036 -14.82 -9.39 -49.34
N ALA A 1037 -13.87 -9.61 -48.42
CA ALA A 1037 -14.07 -10.45 -47.24
C ALA A 1037 -13.62 -9.75 -45.95
N ALA A 1038 -14.33 -10.02 -44.86
CA ALA A 1038 -14.08 -9.45 -43.54
C ALA A 1038 -14.14 -10.54 -42.45
N VAL A 1039 -13.20 -10.47 -41.50
CA VAL A 1039 -13.01 -11.47 -40.43
C VAL A 1039 -13.04 -10.83 -39.03
N PRO A 1040 -13.34 -11.59 -37.96
CA PRO A 1040 -13.21 -11.13 -36.58
C PRO A 1040 -11.79 -10.69 -36.21
N LYS A 1041 -11.66 -9.76 -35.26
CA LYS A 1041 -10.37 -9.15 -34.82
C LYS A 1041 -9.30 -10.11 -34.28
N PHE A 1042 -9.59 -11.39 -34.08
CA PHE A 1042 -8.62 -12.41 -33.66
C PHE A 1042 -8.04 -13.21 -34.83
N ILE A 1043 -8.45 -12.89 -36.06
CA ILE A 1043 -7.97 -13.48 -37.31
C ILE A 1043 -7.41 -12.35 -38.17
N GLN A 1044 -6.24 -12.58 -38.77
CA GLN A 1044 -5.69 -11.71 -39.80
C GLN A 1044 -6.00 -12.31 -41.19
N LEU A 1045 -6.42 -11.46 -42.12
CA LEU A 1045 -6.76 -11.85 -43.49
C LEU A 1045 -5.89 -11.07 -44.48
N ARG A 1046 -5.38 -11.76 -45.50
CA ARG A 1046 -4.83 -11.18 -46.73
C ARG A 1046 -5.60 -11.77 -47.91
N LEU A 1047 -5.94 -10.91 -48.88
CA LEU A 1047 -6.56 -11.31 -50.14
C LEU A 1047 -5.58 -11.02 -51.27
N ASP A 1048 -5.30 -12.02 -52.09
CA ASP A 1048 -4.52 -11.87 -53.32
C ASP A 1048 -5.45 -11.37 -54.45
N PRO A 1049 -4.95 -10.78 -55.55
CA PRO A 1049 -5.79 -10.41 -56.68
C PRO A 1049 -6.47 -11.64 -57.31
N ALA A 1050 -7.71 -11.49 -57.78
CA ALA A 1050 -8.43 -12.53 -58.50
C ALA A 1050 -7.86 -12.72 -59.92
N SER A 1051 -7.95 -13.94 -60.46
CA SER A 1051 -7.36 -14.29 -61.77
C SER A 1051 -8.03 -13.62 -62.98
N SER A 1052 -9.22 -13.04 -62.81
CA SER A 1052 -9.91 -12.21 -63.82
C SER A 1052 -10.91 -11.27 -63.12
N SER A 1053 -11.20 -10.13 -63.74
CA SER A 1053 -12.30 -9.22 -63.35
C SER A 1053 -13.63 -9.54 -64.05
N THR A 1054 -13.64 -10.52 -64.97
CA THR A 1054 -14.83 -10.95 -65.72
C THR A 1054 -15.10 -12.44 -65.52
N LEU A 1055 -16.38 -12.78 -65.32
CA LEU A 1055 -16.89 -14.14 -65.18
C LEU A 1055 -17.71 -14.49 -66.44
N PRO A 1056 -17.26 -15.44 -67.29
CA PRO A 1056 -17.97 -15.80 -68.50
C PRO A 1056 -19.33 -16.46 -68.21
N ALA A 1057 -20.22 -16.49 -69.20
CA ALA A 1057 -21.50 -17.21 -69.10
C ALA A 1057 -21.29 -18.73 -69.08
N SER A 1058 -22.26 -19.46 -68.50
CA SER A 1058 -22.33 -20.93 -68.53
C SER A 1058 -21.10 -21.70 -68.02
N GLY A 1059 -20.80 -21.57 -66.72
CA GLY A 1059 -20.27 -22.63 -65.85
C GLY A 1059 -18.87 -23.24 -66.09
N ASN A 1060 -18.31 -23.20 -67.30
CA ASN A 1060 -17.15 -24.00 -67.70
C ASN A 1060 -15.79 -23.44 -67.24
N VAL A 1061 -15.74 -22.19 -66.79
CA VAL A 1061 -14.51 -21.53 -66.31
C VAL A 1061 -14.83 -20.82 -64.99
N SER A 1062 -14.19 -21.27 -63.91
CA SER A 1062 -14.25 -20.58 -62.60
C SER A 1062 -13.09 -19.61 -62.44
N VAL A 1063 -13.37 -18.36 -62.07
CA VAL A 1063 -12.32 -17.43 -61.64
C VAL A 1063 -11.84 -17.83 -60.25
N THR A 1064 -10.53 -17.84 -60.01
CA THR A 1064 -9.96 -18.16 -58.70
C THR A 1064 -9.39 -16.93 -57.99
N GLN A 1065 -9.32 -17.00 -56.65
CA GLN A 1065 -8.66 -16.03 -55.80
C GLN A 1065 -8.11 -16.73 -54.55
N SER A 1066 -6.89 -16.37 -54.15
CA SER A 1066 -6.25 -16.87 -52.93
C SER A 1066 -6.48 -15.93 -51.75
N LEU A 1067 -6.63 -16.51 -50.56
CA LEU A 1067 -6.74 -15.82 -49.28
C LEU A 1067 -5.80 -16.49 -48.27
N SER A 1068 -4.87 -15.74 -47.66
CA SER A 1068 -4.15 -16.24 -46.47
C SER A 1068 -4.88 -15.79 -45.20
N VAL A 1069 -5.12 -16.73 -44.30
CA VAL A 1069 -5.83 -16.54 -43.03
C VAL A 1069 -4.95 -17.00 -41.88
N THR A 1070 -4.62 -16.09 -40.96
CA THR A 1070 -3.83 -16.38 -39.75
C THR A 1070 -4.73 -16.31 -38.52
N ASN A 1071 -4.87 -17.41 -37.77
CA ASN A 1071 -5.75 -17.50 -36.61
C ASN A 1071 -4.97 -17.39 -35.29
N ASN A 1072 -4.98 -16.21 -34.68
CA ASN A 1072 -4.27 -15.94 -33.42
C ASN A 1072 -4.95 -16.58 -32.18
N GLN A 1073 -6.09 -17.27 -32.37
CA GLN A 1073 -6.80 -18.05 -31.35
C GLN A 1073 -7.16 -19.45 -31.88
N HIS A 1074 -6.25 -20.05 -32.66
CA HIS A 1074 -6.37 -21.43 -33.16
C HIS A 1074 -6.70 -22.42 -32.03
N GLY A 1075 -7.61 -23.35 -32.31
CA GLY A 1075 -8.17 -24.30 -31.33
C GLY A 1075 -9.18 -23.72 -30.31
N GLN A 1076 -9.22 -22.39 -30.09
CA GLN A 1076 -10.14 -21.78 -29.10
C GLN A 1076 -11.41 -21.18 -29.70
N LYS A 1077 -11.38 -20.75 -30.97
CA LYS A 1077 -12.55 -20.21 -31.69
C LYS A 1077 -12.55 -20.63 -33.16
N PRO A 1078 -13.71 -20.98 -33.73
CA PRO A 1078 -13.83 -21.31 -35.14
C PRO A 1078 -13.62 -20.08 -36.02
N LEU A 1079 -13.16 -20.32 -37.25
CA LEU A 1079 -13.14 -19.34 -38.31
C LEU A 1079 -14.57 -18.93 -38.69
N ALA A 1080 -14.80 -17.63 -38.89
CA ALA A 1080 -16.03 -17.08 -39.43
C ALA A 1080 -15.68 -15.90 -40.35
N MET A 1081 -16.39 -15.77 -41.46
CA MET A 1081 -16.10 -14.78 -42.50
C MET A 1081 -17.39 -14.15 -43.00
N ARG A 1082 -17.38 -12.83 -43.22
CA ARG A 1082 -18.41 -12.13 -44.00
C ARG A 1082 -17.87 -11.81 -45.37
N ILE A 1083 -18.68 -12.04 -46.40
CA ILE A 1083 -18.33 -11.77 -47.79
C ILE A 1083 -19.30 -10.75 -48.38
N ARG A 1084 -18.79 -9.97 -49.34
CA ARG A 1084 -19.53 -9.02 -50.15
C ARG A 1084 -18.97 -9.09 -51.57
N MET A 1085 -19.83 -9.26 -52.57
CA MET A 1085 -19.46 -9.18 -53.98
C MET A 1085 -20.19 -8.01 -54.63
N SER A 1086 -19.49 -7.28 -55.48
CA SER A 1086 -20.10 -6.37 -56.47
C SER A 1086 -19.73 -6.83 -57.87
N TYR A 1087 -20.69 -6.80 -58.79
CA TYR A 1087 -20.51 -7.12 -60.20
C TYR A 1087 -21.63 -6.51 -61.04
N LYS A 1088 -21.38 -6.30 -62.33
CA LYS A 1088 -22.37 -5.78 -63.27
C LYS A 1088 -23.02 -6.90 -64.08
N VAL A 1089 -24.33 -6.75 -64.31
CA VAL A 1089 -25.12 -7.61 -65.19
C VAL A 1089 -25.84 -6.73 -66.20
N ASN A 1090 -25.53 -6.89 -67.49
CA ASN A 1090 -26.08 -6.06 -68.59
C ASN A 1090 -25.92 -4.52 -68.38
N GLY A 1091 -24.96 -4.10 -67.55
CA GLY A 1091 -24.73 -2.70 -67.18
C GLY A 1091 -25.30 -2.27 -65.82
N GLU A 1092 -26.20 -3.06 -65.20
CA GLU A 1092 -26.69 -2.80 -63.84
C GLU A 1092 -25.67 -3.26 -62.78
N ASP A 1093 -25.32 -2.38 -61.83
CA ASP A 1093 -24.56 -2.75 -60.63
C ASP A 1093 -25.40 -3.64 -59.69
N ARG A 1094 -24.90 -4.85 -59.38
CA ARG A 1094 -25.49 -5.75 -58.39
C ARG A 1094 -24.54 -6.02 -57.23
N LEU A 1095 -25.13 -6.25 -56.06
CA LEU A 1095 -24.42 -6.44 -54.81
C LEU A 1095 -24.98 -7.61 -54.01
N GLU A 1096 -24.17 -8.61 -53.74
CA GLU A 1096 -24.52 -9.75 -52.89
C GLU A 1096 -23.67 -9.78 -51.62
N GLN A 1097 -24.23 -10.29 -50.52
CA GLN A 1097 -23.56 -10.38 -49.21
C GLN A 1097 -23.93 -11.68 -48.52
N GLY A 1098 -22.98 -12.24 -47.76
CA GLY A 1098 -23.16 -13.51 -47.04
C GLY A 1098 -22.29 -13.62 -45.80
N GLN A 1099 -22.62 -14.58 -44.93
CA GLN A 1099 -21.81 -14.93 -43.75
C GLN A 1099 -21.54 -16.44 -43.73
N ILE A 1100 -20.26 -16.79 -43.79
CA ILE A 1100 -19.74 -18.16 -43.83
C ILE A 1100 -19.33 -18.54 -42.39
N SER A 1101 -19.79 -19.71 -41.94
CA SER A 1101 -19.51 -20.24 -40.59
C SER A 1101 -19.36 -21.77 -40.53
N ASN A 1102 -19.50 -22.45 -41.67
CA ASN A 1102 -19.41 -23.88 -41.88
C ASN A 1102 -17.98 -24.33 -42.29
N PHE A 1103 -16.95 -23.75 -41.68
CA PHE A 1103 -15.56 -24.12 -41.96
C PHE A 1103 -15.21 -25.47 -41.29
N PRO A 1104 -14.45 -26.37 -41.95
CA PRO A 1104 -13.95 -27.60 -41.36
C PRO A 1104 -13.23 -27.41 -40.01
N SER A 1105 -13.43 -28.37 -39.10
CA SER A 1105 -12.80 -28.38 -37.77
C SER A 1105 -11.29 -28.52 -37.86
N GLY A 1106 -10.54 -27.61 -37.22
CA GLY A 1106 -9.06 -27.64 -37.13
C GLY A 1106 -8.34 -26.58 -37.96
N LEU A 1107 -9.06 -25.81 -38.79
CA LEU A 1107 -8.52 -24.73 -39.64
C LEU A 1107 -8.04 -23.50 -38.85
#